data_AF-A0A9P4IP14-F1
#
_entry.id   AF-A0A9P4IP14-F1
#
_cell.length_a   1.000
_cell.length_b   1.000
_cell.length_c   1.000
_cell.angle_alpha   90.00
_cell.angle_beta   90.00
_cell.angle_gamma   90.00
#
_symmetry.space_group_name_H-M   'P 1'
#
loop_
_entity.id
_entity.type
_entity.pdbx_description
1 polymer ?
#
loop_
_entity_poly.entity_id
_entity_poly.type
_entity_poly.pdbx_seq_one_letter_code
_entity_poly.pdbx_strand_id
1 'polypeptide(L)'
;MATNPRAVVLLILLILLLFSPDPQTQSLPQRFRFDDVLDREFYALNVLNHSSYGDFEPSHDRWLNISGFRKSDGFAWEALDEVKERVRGKIEWVIDADAAHRFPDSPDEQEGFRARLPLYRNISGFARGTWVRSSKVTDVHTPTLNRTALGISSMYGNQPFNRNITGDSGSVKFHFDERGLEFLQEKDGVKESKAQLTIHDESSSGEGWEMKLHGVHFLESGLMVMTTTSEKFAGIFGLPQFMPSNTTFNSSMALLNQTIREIIQEQKDDIRIVTNPWTSASDGTIEGIFSPPHCEYVVWLQQHPLNMPEEQDDTSKSQYPLESVEKELRYPSGYIYKPPPSMKMEMLIFSPDCGFVLESKGPPEYTPRESQHLLGPKIEVITNTGRHLTMIFGAVLCGQIYLALIQMKEASTPSTRSRISFYTVAILSMGDGFTAMAFLPLGMFVESMFLNFLAVSFFAFFSVTFLDLRFLMDIWMVQDEERRRQVRQQNARNSGDSTPSPNTTAQPTPPSDTPVPATLPLPATARRNLLSGATPIILPSDQDDEAGQTLTTTGTNDSPTRRFGALYTRFYALLLIIVFLSLHATSWPLGLRSAYMNLLAFIYLSCWIPQIYRNTMRNCRKALLWKYVVGQSVLRLVPFAYFYGIYDNVLFVENDRRALLVLAGWVWVQVWILVIQNLLGPRIFVKKSWVPPAYDYHPILREDEEGATMPIGFTQATDADTSSPSSPTSRRPSVVEKEKGKRLYDCAICMQDIEVPVVLAGGADTSSAASLPANILARRAYMVTPCRHIFHTHCLEGWMRYRLACPICRETLPPL
;
A
#
# COMPACT_ATOMS: atom_id res chain seq x y z
N MET A 1 -16.65 -1.96 23.49
CA MET A 1 -15.26 -1.47 23.63
C MET A 1 -15.16 0.05 23.84
N ALA A 2 -16.26 0.76 24.11
CA ALA A 2 -16.26 2.23 24.25
C ALA A 2 -16.44 2.74 25.70
N THR A 3 -16.07 1.96 26.71
CA THR A 3 -16.29 2.32 28.12
C THR A 3 -15.04 2.26 29.00
N ASN A 4 -13.87 1.95 28.43
CA ASN A 4 -12.64 1.87 29.22
C ASN A 4 -11.81 3.14 29.02
N PRO A 5 -11.85 4.11 29.96
CA PRO A 5 -11.15 5.40 29.81
C PRO A 5 -9.64 5.20 29.69
N ARG A 6 -9.09 4.10 30.23
CA ARG A 6 -7.67 3.73 30.11
C ARG A 6 -7.25 3.42 28.67
N ALA A 7 -8.12 2.83 27.85
CA ALA A 7 -7.83 2.53 26.45
C ALA A 7 -7.86 3.79 25.59
N VAL A 8 -8.75 4.74 25.91
CA VAL A 8 -8.79 6.06 25.27
C VAL A 8 -7.57 6.88 25.68
N VAL A 9 -7.17 6.84 26.95
CA VAL A 9 -5.93 7.49 27.41
C VAL A 9 -4.70 6.89 26.76
N LEU A 10 -4.62 5.56 26.60
CA LEU A 10 -3.54 4.91 25.85
C LEU A 10 -3.53 5.27 24.37
N LEU A 11 -4.70 5.37 23.74
CA LEU A 11 -4.81 5.82 22.34
C LEU A 11 -4.39 7.29 22.21
N ILE A 12 -4.80 8.15 23.14
CA ILE A 12 -4.42 9.57 23.18
C ILE A 12 -2.92 9.71 23.47
N LEU A 13 -2.35 8.88 24.36
CA LEU A 13 -0.91 8.82 24.64
C LEU A 13 -0.13 8.32 23.43
N LEU A 14 -0.65 7.32 22.71
CA LEU A 14 -0.04 6.81 21.48
C LEU A 14 -0.07 7.87 20.37
N ILE A 15 -1.20 8.58 20.23
CA ILE A 15 -1.33 9.70 19.30
C ILE A 15 -0.40 10.85 19.73
N LEU A 16 -0.35 11.20 21.02
CA LEU A 16 0.57 12.22 21.53
C LEU A 16 2.03 11.80 21.39
N LEU A 17 2.38 10.52 21.48
CA LEU A 17 3.75 10.04 21.23
C LEU A 17 4.08 10.03 19.73
N LEU A 18 3.13 9.67 18.87
CA LEU A 18 3.29 9.67 17.42
C LEU A 18 3.31 11.09 16.82
N PHE A 19 2.68 12.05 17.50
CA PHE A 19 2.56 13.45 17.07
C PHE A 19 3.24 14.43 18.02
N SER A 20 3.99 13.97 19.02
CA SER A 20 4.82 14.86 19.83
C SER A 20 5.90 15.35 18.88
N PRO A 21 5.99 16.66 18.59
CA PRO A 21 7.23 17.17 18.03
C PRO A 21 8.36 16.82 19.00
N ASP A 22 9.55 16.56 18.47
CA ASP A 22 10.76 16.50 19.30
C ASP A 22 10.79 17.72 20.22
N PRO A 23 11.19 17.58 21.49
CA PRO A 23 11.18 18.67 22.44
C PRO A 23 11.97 19.83 21.85
N GLN A 24 11.26 20.90 21.43
CA GLN A 24 11.90 22.13 21.00
C GLN A 24 12.70 22.67 22.18
N THR A 25 14.02 22.47 22.13
CA THR A 25 14.95 22.98 23.11
C THR A 25 14.85 24.50 23.14
N GLN A 26 14.58 25.04 24.32
CA GLN A 26 14.31 26.46 24.58
C GLN A 26 15.41 27.38 24.03
N SER A 27 14.97 28.47 23.40
CA SER A 27 15.70 29.33 22.46
C SER A 27 16.52 30.49 23.08
N LEU A 28 16.97 30.37 24.33
CA LEU A 28 17.66 31.47 25.04
C LEU A 28 19.21 31.38 25.14
N PRO A 29 19.89 30.21 25.08
CA PRO A 29 21.34 30.16 24.95
C PRO A 29 21.86 30.29 23.50
N GLN A 30 20.98 30.46 22.51
CA GLN A 30 21.31 30.36 21.09
C GLN A 30 22.06 31.57 20.51
N ARG A 31 21.89 32.78 21.08
CA ARG A 31 22.49 34.00 20.50
C ARG A 31 24.00 34.11 20.68
N PHE A 32 24.52 33.75 21.86
CA PHE A 32 25.97 33.73 22.12
C PHE A 32 26.70 32.67 21.29
N ARG A 33 26.06 31.50 21.08
CA ARG A 33 26.62 30.43 20.23
C ARG A 33 26.62 30.82 18.75
N PHE A 34 25.70 31.68 18.30
CA PHE A 34 25.62 32.12 16.91
C PHE A 34 26.77 33.05 16.52
N ASP A 35 27.09 34.03 17.37
CA ASP A 35 28.21 34.94 17.14
C ASP A 35 29.55 34.17 17.10
N ASP A 36 29.76 33.21 18.00
CA ASP A 36 30.95 32.35 18.01
C ASP A 36 31.08 31.47 16.74
N VAL A 37 29.94 30.97 16.22
CA VAL A 37 29.91 30.18 14.97
C VAL A 37 30.25 31.06 13.77
N LEU A 38 29.65 32.25 13.68
CA LEU A 38 29.95 33.21 12.61
C LEU A 38 31.41 33.64 12.63
N ASP A 39 31.96 33.97 13.81
CA ASP A 39 33.37 34.37 13.94
C ASP A 39 34.31 33.26 13.47
N ARG A 40 33.97 32.00 13.77
CA ARG A 40 34.71 30.83 13.30
C ARG A 40 34.60 30.65 11.78
N GLU A 41 33.42 30.82 11.20
CA GLU A 41 33.19 30.72 9.75
C GLU A 41 33.92 31.83 8.99
N PHE A 42 33.85 33.08 9.48
CA PHE A 42 34.63 34.19 8.94
C PHE A 42 36.13 33.97 9.03
N TYR A 43 36.61 33.42 10.15
CA TYR A 43 38.01 33.06 10.32
C TYR A 43 38.44 32.00 9.30
N ALA A 44 37.63 30.95 9.11
CA ALA A 44 37.91 29.91 8.13
C ALA A 44 37.89 30.43 6.69
N LEU A 45 36.95 31.34 6.36
CA LEU A 45 36.92 32.05 5.08
C LEU A 45 38.17 32.90 4.87
N ASN A 46 38.67 33.55 5.93
CA ASN A 46 39.90 34.34 5.84
C ASN A 46 41.13 33.46 5.59
N VAL A 47 41.21 32.29 6.22
CA VAL A 47 42.28 31.31 5.94
C VAL A 47 42.20 30.82 4.50
N LEU A 48 41.00 30.49 4.00
CA LEU A 48 40.78 30.10 2.61
C LEU A 48 41.30 31.17 1.65
N ASN A 49 40.96 32.44 1.87
CA ASN A 49 41.35 33.55 1.02
C ASN A 49 42.87 33.79 0.93
N HIS A 50 43.62 33.40 1.96
CA HIS A 50 45.08 33.54 2.00
C HIS A 50 45.83 32.25 1.65
N SER A 51 45.11 31.14 1.44
CA SER A 51 45.73 29.86 1.12
C SER A 51 46.09 29.77 -0.36
N SER A 52 47.20 29.09 -0.64
CA SER A 52 47.71 28.77 -1.96
C SER A 52 47.77 27.25 -2.16
N TYR A 53 47.93 26.83 -3.42
CA TYR A 53 48.02 25.42 -3.76
C TYR A 53 49.26 24.79 -3.12
N GLY A 54 49.06 23.76 -2.29
CA GLY A 54 50.14 23.06 -1.59
C GLY A 54 50.47 23.61 -0.20
N ASP A 55 49.70 24.56 0.34
CA ASP A 55 49.85 25.01 1.73
C ASP A 55 49.40 23.94 2.75
N PHE A 56 48.57 22.98 2.32
CA PHE A 56 48.22 21.81 3.11
C PHE A 56 48.93 20.57 2.56
N GLU A 57 50.03 20.20 3.22
CA GLU A 57 50.84 19.03 2.88
C GLU A 57 51.39 18.38 4.17
N PRO A 58 50.58 17.53 4.81
CA PRO A 58 50.92 16.88 6.08
C PRO A 58 52.23 16.09 6.06
N SER A 59 52.56 15.45 4.93
CA SER A 59 53.82 14.71 4.73
C SER A 59 55.07 15.58 4.87
N HIS A 60 54.95 16.87 4.56
CA HIS A 60 56.00 17.88 4.68
C HIS A 60 55.80 18.81 5.89
N ASP A 61 54.99 18.40 6.86
CA ASP A 61 54.63 19.14 8.07
C ASP A 61 53.98 20.52 7.80
N ARG A 62 53.27 20.66 6.68
CA ARG A 62 52.51 21.86 6.31
C ARG A 62 51.03 21.69 6.66
N TRP A 63 50.53 22.55 7.55
CA TRP A 63 49.17 22.44 8.12
C TRP A 63 48.42 23.76 8.01
N LEU A 64 47.09 23.68 7.94
CA LEU A 64 46.22 24.86 7.94
C LEU A 64 45.62 25.10 9.32
N ASN A 65 45.49 26.37 9.71
CA ASN A 65 44.98 26.72 11.04
C ASN A 65 43.45 26.66 11.15
N ILE A 66 42.79 25.70 10.50
CA ILE A 66 41.33 25.49 10.56
C ILE A 66 41.01 24.12 11.16
N SER A 67 39.81 23.95 11.71
CA SER A 67 39.38 22.71 12.37
C SER A 67 39.42 21.50 11.42
N GLY A 68 40.08 20.44 11.87
CA GLY A 68 40.28 19.20 11.13
C GLY A 68 41.53 19.21 10.26
N PHE A 69 42.23 20.35 10.12
CA PHE A 69 43.44 20.50 9.31
C PHE A 69 44.66 20.87 10.14
N ARG A 70 44.56 20.87 11.48
CA ARG A 70 45.71 21.10 12.37
C ARG A 70 46.34 19.77 12.76
N LYS A 71 47.66 19.77 12.97
CA LYS A 71 48.39 18.61 13.53
C LYS A 71 47.82 18.14 14.88
N SER A 72 47.30 19.07 15.68
CA SER A 72 46.68 18.79 16.99
C SER A 72 45.36 18.03 16.90
N ASP A 73 44.67 18.10 15.75
CA ASP A 73 43.35 17.49 15.59
C ASP A 73 43.45 15.97 15.44
N GLY A 74 44.64 15.46 15.05
CA GLY A 74 44.96 14.03 15.06
C GLY A 74 44.36 13.22 13.91
N PHE A 75 43.94 13.86 12.82
CA PHE A 75 43.39 13.20 11.64
C PHE A 75 44.51 12.51 10.84
N ALA A 76 44.20 11.38 10.22
CA ALA A 76 45.13 10.53 9.46
C ALA A 76 45.43 11.09 8.06
N TRP A 77 45.86 12.35 7.97
CA TRP A 77 46.16 13.00 6.71
C TRP A 77 47.46 12.53 6.03
N GLU A 78 48.23 11.64 6.67
CA GLU A 78 49.45 11.05 6.12
C GLU A 78 49.19 10.31 4.79
N ALA A 79 48.01 9.69 4.65
CA ALA A 79 47.60 8.99 3.43
C ALA A 79 47.15 9.92 2.29
N LEU A 80 47.07 11.24 2.51
CA LEU A 80 46.47 12.17 1.55
C LEU A 80 47.21 12.21 0.22
N ASP A 81 48.54 12.13 0.23
CA ASP A 81 49.35 12.20 -1.00
C ASP A 81 49.16 10.94 -1.86
N GLU A 82 49.12 9.76 -1.22
CA GLU A 82 48.82 8.49 -1.89
C GLU A 82 47.39 8.49 -2.46
N VAL A 83 46.42 9.05 -1.71
CA VAL A 83 45.05 9.24 -2.18
C VAL A 83 44.98 10.20 -3.37
N LYS A 84 45.68 11.34 -3.33
CA LYS A 84 45.72 12.31 -4.44
C LYS A 84 46.34 11.71 -5.70
N GLU A 85 47.40 10.93 -5.55
CA GLU A 85 48.03 10.22 -6.66
C GLU A 85 47.06 9.20 -7.28
N ARG A 86 46.36 8.44 -6.42
CA ARG A 86 45.35 7.48 -6.86
C ARG A 86 44.19 8.15 -7.60
N VAL A 87 43.72 9.31 -7.12
CA VAL A 87 42.69 10.13 -7.78
C VAL A 87 43.18 10.60 -9.15
N ARG A 88 44.42 11.13 -9.24
CA ARG A 88 44.99 11.59 -10.51
C ARG A 88 45.04 10.48 -11.54
N GLY A 89 45.56 9.30 -11.17
CA GLY A 89 45.63 8.17 -12.09
C GLY A 89 44.25 7.66 -12.56
N LYS A 90 43.22 7.75 -11.71
CA LYS A 90 41.83 7.43 -12.09
C LYS A 90 41.27 8.48 -13.07
N ILE A 91 41.44 9.77 -12.78
CA ILE A 91 41.01 10.87 -13.65
C ILE A 91 41.68 10.73 -15.03
N GLU A 92 43.00 10.54 -15.06
CA GLU A 92 43.76 10.34 -16.29
C GLU A 92 43.22 9.15 -17.08
N TRP A 93 42.93 8.01 -16.42
CA TRP A 93 42.36 6.86 -17.12
C TRP A 93 40.97 7.13 -17.73
N VAL A 94 40.10 7.87 -17.03
CA VAL A 94 38.76 8.18 -17.53
C VAL A 94 38.81 9.15 -18.72
N ILE A 95 39.74 10.10 -18.70
CA ILE A 95 39.87 11.14 -19.73
C ILE A 95 40.73 10.67 -20.93
N ASP A 96 41.80 9.91 -20.70
CA ASP A 96 42.81 9.47 -21.69
C ASP A 96 42.48 8.12 -22.36
N ALA A 97 41.29 7.54 -22.10
CA ALA A 97 40.83 6.31 -22.77
C ALA A 97 40.67 6.48 -24.30
N ASP A 98 40.50 7.72 -24.77
CA ASP A 98 40.70 8.12 -26.17
C ASP A 98 41.80 9.18 -26.19
N ALA A 99 42.91 8.92 -26.90
CA ALA A 99 44.15 9.70 -26.94
C ALA A 99 44.04 11.19 -27.39
N ALA A 100 42.84 11.76 -27.40
CA ALA A 100 42.52 13.13 -27.80
C ALA A 100 42.42 14.13 -26.63
N HIS A 101 42.44 13.67 -25.37
CA HIS A 101 42.10 14.52 -24.22
C HIS A 101 43.08 14.42 -23.02
N ARG A 102 44.35 14.83 -23.17
CA ARG A 102 45.27 15.04 -22.03
C ARG A 102 44.93 16.28 -21.19
N PHE A 103 45.01 16.19 -19.86
CA PHE A 103 44.97 17.37 -18.98
C PHE A 103 46.03 18.39 -19.46
N PRO A 104 45.66 19.63 -19.84
CA PRO A 104 46.64 20.58 -20.34
C PRO A 104 47.48 21.11 -19.17
N ASP A 105 48.78 20.84 -19.21
CA ASP A 105 49.77 21.38 -18.28
C ASP A 105 50.17 22.83 -18.65
N SER A 106 49.76 23.31 -19.84
CA SER A 106 50.10 24.63 -20.37
C SER A 106 48.87 25.43 -20.85
N PRO A 107 48.86 26.77 -20.70
CA PRO A 107 47.75 27.62 -21.14
C PRO A 107 47.58 27.70 -22.68
N ASP A 108 48.58 27.32 -23.46
CA ASP A 108 48.51 27.34 -24.94
C ASP A 108 47.86 26.05 -25.51
N GLU A 109 47.85 24.94 -24.77
CA GLU A 109 47.13 23.71 -25.14
C GLU A 109 45.61 23.80 -24.83
N GLN A 110 45.21 24.76 -23.99
CA GLN A 110 43.84 25.01 -23.56
C GLN A 110 42.90 25.46 -24.68
N GLU A 111 43.39 26.15 -25.73
CA GLU A 111 42.53 26.58 -26.84
C GLU A 111 42.16 25.43 -27.80
N GLY A 112 43.02 24.41 -27.93
CA GLY A 112 42.76 23.19 -28.70
C GLY A 112 41.96 22.14 -27.92
N PHE A 113 42.10 22.13 -26.59
CA PHE A 113 41.39 21.24 -25.67
C PHE A 113 39.88 21.53 -25.52
N ARG A 114 39.40 22.63 -26.11
CA ARG A 114 37.97 22.99 -26.18
C ARG A 114 37.11 22.01 -27.00
N ALA A 115 37.63 20.86 -27.41
CA ALA A 115 36.82 19.71 -27.80
C ALA A 115 36.09 19.17 -26.56
N ARG A 116 34.98 19.84 -26.20
CA ARG A 116 34.13 19.54 -25.04
C ARG A 116 33.83 18.04 -25.00
N LEU A 117 34.32 17.37 -23.95
CA LEU A 117 33.92 16.00 -23.63
C LEU A 117 32.39 15.94 -23.55
N PRO A 118 31.74 14.87 -24.04
CA PRO A 118 30.30 14.70 -23.96
C PRO A 118 29.87 14.36 -22.51
N LEU A 119 29.87 15.38 -21.66
CA LEU A 119 29.60 15.33 -20.23
C LEU A 119 28.32 16.08 -19.88
N TYR A 120 27.52 15.54 -18.96
CA TYR A 120 26.32 16.24 -18.50
C TYR A 120 26.71 17.45 -17.67
N ARG A 121 26.26 18.64 -18.09
CA ARG A 121 26.51 19.88 -17.35
C ARG A 121 25.65 19.95 -16.09
N ASN A 122 24.45 19.38 -16.14
CA ASN A 122 23.59 19.25 -14.98
C ASN A 122 23.46 17.77 -14.62
N ILE A 123 24.05 17.42 -13.48
CA ILE A 123 24.10 16.04 -12.96
C ILE A 123 22.98 15.73 -11.96
N SER A 124 22.01 16.64 -11.79
CA SER A 124 20.88 16.41 -10.88
C SER A 124 20.26 15.04 -11.18
N GLY A 125 20.09 14.21 -10.16
CA GLY A 125 19.78 12.80 -10.39
C GLY A 125 20.29 11.89 -9.30
N PHE A 126 20.45 10.63 -9.66
CA PHE A 126 20.99 9.62 -8.79
C PHE A 126 22.13 8.89 -9.48
N ALA A 127 23.13 8.47 -8.71
CA ALA A 127 24.14 7.51 -9.14
C ALA A 127 24.29 6.43 -8.07
N ARG A 128 24.17 5.16 -8.46
CA ARG A 128 24.24 4.00 -7.57
C ARG A 128 25.24 2.98 -8.05
N GLY A 129 25.91 2.31 -7.12
CA GLY A 129 26.83 1.24 -7.46
C GLY A 129 27.32 0.52 -6.21
N THR A 130 28.32 -0.33 -6.41
CA THR A 130 28.99 -1.03 -5.31
C THR A 130 30.34 -0.38 -5.04
N TRP A 131 30.71 -0.34 -3.77
CA TRP A 131 32.01 0.13 -3.31
C TRP A 131 32.83 -1.04 -2.77
N VAL A 132 34.14 -0.90 -2.84
CA VAL A 132 35.13 -1.81 -2.28
C VAL A 132 36.16 -1.02 -1.49
N ARG A 133 36.65 -1.58 -0.38
CA ARG A 133 37.76 -0.99 0.36
C ARG A 133 39.02 -1.02 -0.50
N SER A 134 39.73 0.11 -0.60
CA SER A 134 40.94 0.17 -1.42
C SER A 134 42.03 -0.71 -0.81
N SER A 135 42.60 -1.60 -1.63
CA SER A 135 43.77 -2.40 -1.27
C SER A 135 45.09 -1.74 -1.66
N LYS A 136 45.00 -0.60 -2.37
CA LYS A 136 46.15 0.10 -2.96
C LYS A 136 46.70 1.20 -2.08
N VAL A 137 45.91 1.73 -1.15
CA VAL A 137 46.33 2.70 -0.15
C VAL A 137 46.62 1.94 1.13
N THR A 138 47.90 1.74 1.45
CA THR A 138 48.31 0.87 2.57
C THR A 138 48.57 1.62 3.87
N ASP A 139 48.90 2.91 3.82
CA ASP A 139 49.29 3.72 4.99
C ASP A 139 48.12 4.46 5.64
N VAL A 140 46.94 3.81 5.74
CA VAL A 140 45.77 4.42 6.41
C VAL A 140 45.62 3.86 7.82
N HIS A 141 46.21 4.55 8.80
CA HIS A 141 46.00 4.22 10.21
C HIS A 141 44.67 4.79 10.71
N THR A 142 43.95 4.05 11.56
CA THR A 142 42.78 4.57 12.27
C THR A 142 43.24 5.52 13.39
N PRO A 143 42.98 6.83 13.32
CA PRO A 143 43.55 7.78 14.28
C PRO A 143 42.89 7.67 15.65
N THR A 144 43.70 7.88 16.71
CA THR A 144 43.19 7.98 18.09
C THR A 144 42.86 9.42 18.44
N LEU A 145 41.62 9.82 18.19
CA LEU A 145 41.16 11.20 18.42
C LEU A 145 40.84 11.50 19.89
N ASN A 146 41.26 12.67 20.38
CA ASN A 146 40.92 13.13 21.72
C ASN A 146 39.47 13.63 21.80
N ARG A 147 38.56 12.73 22.19
CA ARG A 147 37.09 12.96 22.20
C ARG A 147 36.68 14.14 23.09
N THR A 148 37.39 14.37 24.19
CA THR A 148 37.11 15.46 25.14
C THR A 148 37.51 16.81 24.57
N ALA A 149 38.62 16.87 23.82
CA ALA A 149 39.09 18.10 23.18
C ALA A 149 38.23 18.50 21.95
N LEU A 150 37.61 17.52 21.29
CA LEU A 150 36.70 17.73 20.16
C LEU A 150 35.27 18.13 20.57
N GLY A 151 35.00 18.34 21.87
CA GLY A 151 33.67 18.69 22.38
C GLY A 151 32.64 17.55 22.29
N ILE A 152 33.07 16.33 21.95
CA ILE A 152 32.24 15.15 21.78
C ILE A 152 32.06 14.46 23.15
N SER A 153 31.54 15.18 24.15
CA SER A 153 31.15 14.57 25.42
C SER A 153 29.74 13.98 25.29
N SER A 154 29.65 12.82 24.63
CA SER A 154 28.42 12.03 24.74
C SER A 154 28.17 11.74 26.22
N MET A 155 27.00 12.15 26.73
CA MET A 155 26.49 11.71 28.05
C MET A 155 26.38 10.17 28.13
N TYR A 156 26.49 9.47 26.99
CA TYR A 156 26.39 8.02 26.83
C TYR A 156 27.72 7.35 26.44
N GLY A 157 28.85 7.75 27.06
CA GLY A 157 30.08 6.95 27.07
C GLY A 157 30.74 6.63 25.71
N ASN A 158 31.62 5.61 25.70
CA ASN A 158 32.47 5.18 24.57
C ASN A 158 31.68 4.52 23.40
N GLN A 159 30.71 5.21 22.79
CA GLN A 159 30.10 4.70 21.57
C GLN A 159 31.11 4.73 20.40
N PRO A 160 31.03 3.79 19.43
CA PRO A 160 31.79 3.89 18.19
C PRO A 160 31.38 5.15 17.39
N PHE A 161 32.24 5.63 16.51
CA PHE A 161 31.85 6.71 15.59
C PHE A 161 30.72 6.21 14.68
N ASN A 162 29.64 6.95 14.58
CA ASN A 162 28.65 6.81 13.53
C ASN A 162 29.32 7.00 12.17
N ARG A 163 28.71 6.50 11.09
CA ARG A 163 29.32 6.56 9.75
C ARG A 163 30.68 5.85 9.64
N ASN A 164 31.05 5.01 10.60
CA ASN A 164 32.22 4.16 10.46
C ASN A 164 31.86 2.94 9.62
N ILE A 165 32.75 2.59 8.69
CA ILE A 165 32.58 1.49 7.75
C ILE A 165 33.65 0.45 8.06
N THR A 166 33.22 -0.77 8.36
CA THR A 166 34.10 -1.87 8.78
C THR A 166 34.18 -2.98 7.75
N GLY A 167 33.19 -3.10 6.86
CA GLY A 167 33.19 -4.08 5.79
C GLY A 167 34.21 -3.80 4.68
N ASP A 168 34.40 -4.82 3.84
CA ASP A 168 35.26 -4.80 2.66
C ASP A 168 34.50 -4.37 1.39
N SER A 169 33.18 -4.55 1.37
CA SER A 169 32.29 -4.21 0.27
C SER A 169 30.92 -3.73 0.75
N GLY A 170 30.24 -3.00 -0.12
CA GLY A 170 28.86 -2.58 0.10
C GLY A 170 28.26 -1.83 -1.07
N SER A 171 27.10 -1.21 -0.84
CA SER A 171 26.42 -0.39 -1.85
C SER A 171 26.45 1.08 -1.49
N VAL A 172 26.57 1.93 -2.50
CA VAL A 172 26.57 3.39 -2.34
C VAL A 172 25.57 4.02 -3.31
N LYS A 173 24.90 5.07 -2.84
CA LYS A 173 23.94 5.86 -3.61
C LYS A 173 24.22 7.34 -3.36
N PHE A 174 24.37 8.10 -4.44
CA PHE A 174 24.37 9.55 -4.43
C PHE A 174 23.05 10.06 -4.97
N HIS A 175 22.51 11.08 -4.31
CA HIS A 175 21.49 11.95 -4.87
C HIS A 175 22.10 13.34 -5.05
N PHE A 176 22.29 13.74 -6.31
CA PHE A 176 22.81 15.06 -6.64
C PHE A 176 21.66 16.04 -6.77
N ASP A 177 21.79 17.17 -6.07
CA ASP A 177 20.86 18.27 -6.19
C ASP A 177 21.60 19.53 -6.65
N GLU A 178 21.44 19.83 -7.94
CA GLU A 178 21.83 21.13 -8.49
C GLU A 178 20.62 21.95 -8.94
N ARG A 179 19.40 21.54 -8.55
CA ARG A 179 18.15 22.25 -8.88
C ARG A 179 18.01 23.44 -7.92
N GLY A 180 17.82 24.63 -8.45
CA GLY A 180 17.69 25.86 -7.65
C GLY A 180 18.99 26.64 -7.45
N LEU A 181 20.14 26.07 -7.79
CA LEU A 181 21.43 26.80 -7.85
C LEU A 181 21.55 27.62 -9.15
N GLU A 182 20.45 27.91 -9.85
CA GLU A 182 20.44 28.74 -11.07
C GLU A 182 20.85 30.19 -10.81
N PHE A 183 20.75 30.62 -9.54
CA PHE A 183 21.24 31.91 -9.07
C PHE A 183 22.70 31.88 -8.62
N LEU A 184 23.31 30.70 -8.46
CA LEU A 184 24.73 30.60 -8.12
C LEU A 184 25.56 30.75 -9.39
N GLN A 185 26.44 31.74 -9.38
CA GLN A 185 27.31 32.11 -10.49
C GLN A 185 28.13 30.90 -10.95
N GLU A 186 27.81 30.39 -12.14
CA GLU A 186 28.78 29.67 -12.95
C GLU A 186 29.94 30.64 -13.18
N LYS A 187 31.11 30.29 -12.65
CA LYS A 187 32.31 31.11 -12.74
C LYS A 187 33.43 30.22 -13.25
N ASP A 188 33.98 30.58 -14.41
CA ASP A 188 35.07 29.86 -15.07
C ASP A 188 34.78 28.36 -15.28
N GLY A 189 33.53 27.99 -15.63
CA GLY A 189 33.14 26.60 -15.89
C GLY A 189 33.04 25.72 -14.63
N VAL A 190 32.96 26.32 -13.44
CA VAL A 190 32.80 25.64 -12.15
C VAL A 190 31.47 26.04 -11.51
N LYS A 191 30.83 25.07 -10.84
CA LYS A 191 29.54 25.25 -10.16
C LYS A 191 29.57 24.64 -8.77
N GLU A 192 28.82 25.21 -7.83
CA GLU A 192 28.56 24.58 -6.54
C GLU A 192 27.64 23.36 -6.72
N SER A 193 27.93 22.27 -6.01
CA SER A 193 27.14 21.05 -6.07
C SER A 193 26.89 20.51 -4.67
N LYS A 194 25.66 20.02 -4.44
CA LYS A 194 25.24 19.39 -3.20
C LYS A 194 24.84 17.95 -3.50
N ALA A 195 25.26 17.04 -2.64
CA ALA A 195 24.91 15.63 -2.79
C ALA A 195 24.54 15.00 -1.45
N GLN A 196 23.53 14.15 -1.47
CA GLN A 196 23.21 13.26 -0.35
C GLN A 196 23.81 11.89 -0.64
N LEU A 197 24.72 11.46 0.23
CA LEU A 197 25.41 10.18 0.18
C LEU A 197 24.72 9.21 1.14
N THR A 198 24.23 8.10 0.60
CA THR A 198 23.79 6.94 1.37
C THR A 198 24.78 5.80 1.13
N ILE A 199 25.45 5.35 2.18
CA ILE A 199 26.43 4.26 2.10
C ILE A 199 26.02 3.10 3.01
N HIS A 200 25.89 1.91 2.43
CA HIS A 200 25.52 0.70 3.14
C HIS A 200 26.69 -0.28 3.13
N ASP A 201 26.93 -0.89 4.29
CA ASP A 201 27.98 -1.88 4.54
C ASP A 201 27.32 -3.25 4.67
N GLU A 202 27.80 -4.25 3.91
CA GLU A 202 27.27 -5.62 3.93
C GLU A 202 27.36 -6.27 5.33
N SER A 203 28.32 -5.85 6.15
CA SER A 203 28.47 -6.32 7.53
C SER A 203 27.44 -5.69 8.49
N SER A 204 26.79 -4.60 8.08
CA SER A 204 25.84 -3.85 8.90
C SER A 204 24.39 -4.21 8.58
N SER A 205 23.58 -4.50 9.59
CA SER A 205 22.15 -4.81 9.42
C SER A 205 21.24 -3.57 9.30
N GLY A 206 21.81 -2.37 9.23
CA GLY A 206 21.09 -1.08 9.20
C GLY A 206 20.79 -0.57 7.79
N GLU A 207 20.10 0.57 7.67
CA GLU A 207 19.77 1.23 6.38
C GLU A 207 20.96 1.84 5.64
N GLY A 208 22.15 1.71 6.22
CA GLY A 208 23.33 2.47 5.81
C GLY A 208 23.37 3.83 6.49
N TRP A 209 24.46 4.53 6.26
CA TRP A 209 24.71 5.87 6.77
C TRP A 209 24.33 6.90 5.72
N GLU A 210 23.56 7.89 6.13
CA GLU A 210 23.18 9.00 5.29
C GLU A 210 23.86 10.29 5.75
N MET A 211 24.38 11.06 4.78
CA MET A 211 25.04 12.32 5.03
C MET A 211 24.93 13.28 3.85
N LYS A 212 25.04 14.57 4.13
CA LYS A 212 25.11 15.62 3.10
C LYS A 212 26.56 16.00 2.84
N LEU A 213 26.87 16.15 1.56
CA LEU A 213 28.16 16.56 1.02
C LEU A 213 27.97 17.88 0.28
N HIS A 214 28.93 18.78 0.48
CA HIS A 214 28.98 20.07 -0.20
C HIS A 214 30.28 20.16 -0.97
N GLY A 215 30.24 20.67 -2.19
CA GLY A 215 31.41 20.66 -3.04
C GLY A 215 31.30 21.50 -4.30
N VAL A 216 32.26 21.28 -5.18
CA VAL A 216 32.34 21.95 -6.49
C VAL A 216 32.36 20.92 -7.60
N HIS A 217 31.74 21.28 -8.72
CA HIS A 217 31.65 20.50 -9.94
C HIS A 217 32.27 21.29 -11.09
N PHE A 218 33.29 20.71 -11.73
CA PHE A 218 33.97 21.25 -12.90
C PHE A 218 33.28 20.75 -14.16
N LEU A 219 32.62 21.65 -14.89
CA LEU A 219 31.79 21.31 -16.05
C LEU A 219 32.60 20.85 -17.26
N GLU A 220 33.87 21.26 -17.35
CA GLU A 220 34.75 20.92 -18.48
C GLU A 220 35.37 19.54 -18.35
N SER A 221 35.80 19.16 -17.15
CA SER A 221 36.45 17.87 -16.88
C SER A 221 35.48 16.81 -16.34
N GLY A 222 34.32 17.20 -15.81
CA GLY A 222 33.39 16.29 -15.13
C GLY A 222 33.86 15.84 -13.74
N LEU A 223 34.91 16.48 -13.21
CA LEU A 223 35.41 16.25 -11.86
C LEU A 223 34.51 16.93 -10.84
N MET A 224 34.22 16.25 -9.75
CA MET A 224 33.62 16.83 -8.55
C MET A 224 34.44 16.47 -7.33
N VAL A 225 34.58 17.43 -6.44
CA VAL A 225 35.20 17.22 -5.12
C VAL A 225 34.23 17.75 -4.08
N MET A 226 33.87 16.90 -3.13
CA MET A 226 32.86 17.19 -2.12
C MET A 226 33.34 16.73 -0.75
N THR A 227 32.91 17.43 0.29
CA THR A 227 33.27 17.11 1.67
C THR A 227 32.06 17.19 2.59
N THR A 228 32.09 16.42 3.68
CA THR A 228 31.25 16.71 4.84
C THR A 228 31.79 17.95 5.57
N THR A 229 30.91 18.71 6.22
CA THR A 229 31.33 19.83 7.08
C THR A 229 30.60 19.73 8.42
N SER A 230 31.37 19.84 9.50
CA SER A 230 30.88 19.69 10.88
C SER A 230 31.65 20.60 11.84
N GLU A 231 31.25 20.63 13.11
CA GLU A 231 31.98 21.38 14.15
C GLU A 231 33.42 20.89 14.37
N LYS A 232 33.81 19.69 13.91
CA LYS A 232 35.21 19.21 14.01
C LYS A 232 35.98 19.28 12.70
N PHE A 233 35.31 19.39 11.56
CA PHE A 233 35.93 19.38 10.24
C PHE A 233 35.37 20.49 9.35
N ALA A 234 36.21 21.48 9.05
CA ALA A 234 35.89 22.60 8.17
C ALA A 234 36.05 22.20 6.69
N GLY A 235 35.35 21.15 6.27
CA GLY A 235 35.54 20.50 4.98
C GLY A 235 35.36 21.44 3.78
N ILE A 236 34.30 22.25 3.75
CA ILE A 236 34.02 23.16 2.63
C ILE A 236 35.06 24.28 2.51
N PHE A 237 35.59 24.76 3.65
CA PHE A 237 36.61 25.81 3.69
C PHE A 237 38.00 25.30 3.30
N GLY A 238 38.32 24.03 3.59
CA GLY A 238 39.56 23.40 3.16
C GLY A 238 39.48 22.73 1.78
N LEU A 239 38.31 22.74 1.14
CA LEU A 239 38.02 21.96 -0.06
C LEU A 239 38.99 22.18 -1.23
N PRO A 240 39.44 23.42 -1.55
CA PRO A 240 40.39 23.61 -2.65
C PRO A 240 41.70 22.85 -2.47
N GLN A 241 42.14 22.57 -1.25
CA GLN A 241 43.39 21.83 -1.00
C GLN A 241 43.32 20.36 -1.45
N PHE A 242 42.13 19.84 -1.74
CA PHE A 242 41.92 18.50 -2.27
C PHE A 242 41.90 18.45 -3.81
N MET A 243 42.11 19.59 -4.47
CA MET A 243 42.18 19.67 -5.93
C MET A 243 43.46 19.01 -6.46
N PRO A 244 43.40 18.34 -7.63
CA PRO A 244 44.55 17.64 -8.21
C PRO A 244 45.56 18.58 -8.90
N SER A 245 45.14 19.80 -9.27
CA SER A 245 45.96 20.77 -10.01
C SER A 245 45.82 22.19 -9.45
N ASN A 246 46.80 23.04 -9.75
CA ASN A 246 46.78 24.46 -9.36
C ASN A 246 45.66 25.23 -10.09
N THR A 247 45.32 24.86 -11.32
CA THR A 247 44.22 25.50 -12.06
C THR A 247 42.87 25.21 -11.41
N THR A 248 42.60 23.94 -11.09
CA THR A 248 41.37 23.52 -10.40
C THR A 248 41.30 24.10 -8.98
N PHE A 249 42.44 24.26 -8.30
CA PHE A 249 42.55 24.99 -7.04
C PHE A 249 42.08 26.44 -7.17
N ASN A 250 42.65 27.21 -8.10
CA ASN A 250 42.33 28.63 -8.23
C ASN A 250 40.85 28.86 -8.63
N SER A 251 40.32 28.06 -9.54
CA SER A 251 38.91 28.17 -9.95
C SER A 251 37.94 27.80 -8.81
N SER A 252 38.22 26.72 -8.07
CA SER A 252 37.39 26.35 -6.91
C SER A 252 37.45 27.37 -5.78
N MET A 253 38.65 27.91 -5.50
CA MET A 253 38.84 28.97 -4.52
C MET A 253 38.09 30.26 -4.91
N ALA A 254 38.14 30.66 -6.19
CA ALA A 254 37.45 31.85 -6.68
C ALA A 254 35.91 31.76 -6.60
N LEU A 255 35.36 30.55 -6.76
CA LEU A 255 33.94 30.26 -6.59
C LEU A 255 33.56 30.23 -5.09
N LEU A 256 34.25 29.43 -4.29
CA LEU A 256 33.92 29.25 -2.87
C LEU A 256 34.09 30.54 -2.06
N ASN A 257 35.11 31.34 -2.34
CA ASN A 257 35.31 32.65 -1.69
C ASN A 257 34.11 33.59 -1.92
N GLN A 258 33.40 33.43 -3.02
CA GLN A 258 32.20 34.17 -3.31
C GLN A 258 30.97 33.55 -2.66
N THR A 259 30.68 32.27 -2.93
CA THR A 259 29.46 31.61 -2.44
C THR A 259 29.43 31.53 -0.92
N ILE A 260 30.55 31.21 -0.27
CA ILE A 260 30.65 31.17 1.20
C ILE A 260 30.45 32.58 1.78
N ARG A 261 31.01 33.62 1.14
CA ARG A 261 30.83 35.00 1.61
C ARG A 261 29.38 35.43 1.53
N GLU A 262 28.69 35.10 0.44
CA GLU A 262 27.26 35.41 0.24
C GLU A 262 26.40 34.68 1.28
N ILE A 263 26.64 33.38 1.53
CA ILE A 263 25.90 32.60 2.53
C ILE A 263 26.12 33.15 3.95
N ILE A 264 27.35 33.48 4.32
CA ILE A 264 27.65 34.07 5.65
C ILE A 264 26.99 35.45 5.80
N GLN A 265 26.92 36.24 4.72
CA GLN A 265 26.18 37.51 4.74
C GLN A 265 24.67 37.30 4.93
N GLU A 266 24.09 36.33 4.23
CA GLU A 266 22.67 35.98 4.38
C GLU A 266 22.35 35.49 5.79
N GLN A 267 23.22 34.66 6.40
CA GLN A 267 23.09 34.25 7.80
C GLN A 267 23.15 35.43 8.77
N LYS A 268 24.00 36.43 8.49
CA LYS A 268 24.09 37.64 9.31
C LYS A 268 22.82 38.48 9.24
N ASP A 269 22.18 38.53 8.07
CA ASP A 269 20.97 39.31 7.84
C ASP A 269 19.71 38.60 8.36
N ASP A 270 19.65 37.27 8.35
CA ASP A 270 18.55 36.46 8.92
C ASP A 270 18.97 35.62 10.15
N ILE A 271 18.77 36.20 11.34
CA ILE A 271 19.05 35.60 12.65
C ILE A 271 18.23 34.31 12.92
N ARG A 272 17.23 33.99 12.09
CA ARG A 272 16.44 32.75 12.24
C ARG A 272 17.19 31.49 11.76
N ILE A 273 18.27 31.65 10.98
CA ILE A 273 19.09 30.54 10.46
C ILE A 273 20.19 30.22 11.48
N VAL A 274 19.85 29.53 12.58
CA VAL A 274 20.82 29.13 13.63
C VAL A 274 21.53 27.80 13.30
N THR A 275 21.36 27.30 12.07
CA THR A 275 21.91 26.01 11.61
C THR A 275 23.10 26.23 10.70
N ASN A 276 24.19 25.47 10.90
CA ASN A 276 25.28 25.38 9.94
C ASN A 276 24.72 25.02 8.54
N PRO A 277 24.84 25.89 7.53
CA PRO A 277 24.24 25.71 6.22
C PRO A 277 24.90 24.56 5.44
N TRP A 278 26.14 24.22 5.82
CA TRP A 278 26.91 23.11 5.26
C TRP A 278 26.89 21.85 6.15
N THR A 279 25.92 21.73 7.05
CA THR A 279 25.83 20.56 7.94
C THR A 279 25.84 19.25 7.16
N SER A 280 26.55 18.28 7.72
CA SER A 280 26.61 16.91 7.20
C SER A 280 25.36 16.09 7.58
N ALA A 281 24.50 16.59 8.47
CA ALA A 281 23.31 15.88 8.96
C ALA A 281 22.18 15.84 7.89
N SER A 282 21.62 14.66 7.67
CA SER A 282 20.50 14.44 6.74
C SER A 282 19.16 14.94 7.31
N ASP A 283 18.89 14.65 8.59
CA ASP A 283 17.57 14.83 9.24
C ASP A 283 17.25 16.27 9.69
N GLY A 284 18.09 17.26 9.38
CA GLY A 284 17.90 18.63 9.86
C GLY A 284 18.06 18.78 11.38
N THR A 285 18.47 17.71 12.07
CA THR A 285 18.90 17.76 13.46
C THR A 285 20.12 18.67 13.57
N ILE A 286 20.07 19.61 14.50
CA ILE A 286 21.20 20.49 14.80
C ILE A 286 22.34 19.59 15.31
N GLU A 287 23.48 19.57 14.60
CA GLU A 287 24.73 19.02 15.10
C GLU A 287 25.15 19.82 16.35
N GLY A 288 24.58 19.44 17.49
CA GLY A 288 24.84 20.03 18.80
C GLY A 288 25.70 19.11 19.68
N ILE A 289 25.92 19.55 20.91
CA ILE A 289 26.73 18.86 21.95
C ILE A 289 26.24 17.41 22.21
N PHE A 290 24.97 17.12 21.89
CA PHE A 290 24.34 15.80 22.07
C PHE A 290 24.44 14.89 20.84
N SER A 291 25.05 15.33 19.74
CA SER A 291 25.19 14.48 18.55
C SER A 291 26.27 13.41 18.77
N PRO A 292 26.00 12.16 18.40
CA PRO A 292 27.01 11.11 18.46
C PRO A 292 28.19 11.47 17.53
N PRO A 293 29.44 11.14 17.91
CA PRO A 293 30.60 11.29 17.04
C PRO A 293 30.34 10.54 15.73
N HIS A 294 30.66 11.15 14.59
CA HIS A 294 30.46 10.53 13.28
C HIS A 294 31.70 10.70 12.40
N CYS A 295 31.97 9.80 11.46
CA CYS A 295 33.11 9.91 10.54
C CYS A 295 32.88 11.01 9.49
N GLU A 296 33.96 11.67 9.09
CA GLU A 296 34.01 12.68 8.03
C GLU A 296 34.50 12.07 6.71
N TYR A 297 34.06 12.67 5.60
CA TYR A 297 34.25 12.12 4.26
C TYR A 297 34.75 13.21 3.31
N VAL A 298 35.81 12.88 2.58
CA VAL A 298 36.27 13.60 1.38
C VAL A 298 36.00 12.71 0.19
N VAL A 299 35.27 13.22 -0.79
CA VAL A 299 34.75 12.44 -1.92
C VAL A 299 35.19 13.08 -3.23
N TRP A 300 35.86 12.30 -4.07
CA TRP A 300 36.15 12.64 -5.45
C TRP A 300 35.24 11.81 -6.36
N LEU A 301 34.56 12.47 -7.28
CA LEU A 301 33.73 11.83 -8.30
C LEU A 301 34.19 12.29 -9.67
N GLN A 302 34.39 11.35 -10.59
CA GLN A 302 34.75 11.66 -11.97
C GLN A 302 33.67 11.13 -12.90
N GLN A 303 33.02 12.02 -13.65
CA GLN A 303 32.06 11.61 -14.67
C GLN A 303 32.79 11.02 -15.89
N HIS A 304 32.30 9.89 -16.38
CA HIS A 304 32.78 9.31 -17.63
C HIS A 304 32.17 10.04 -18.83
N PRO A 305 32.93 10.25 -19.92
CA PRO A 305 32.37 10.71 -21.18
C PRO A 305 31.30 9.73 -21.67
N LEU A 306 30.20 10.27 -22.18
CA LEU A 306 29.10 9.45 -22.69
C LEU A 306 29.48 8.85 -24.05
N ASN A 307 29.38 7.53 -24.16
CA ASN A 307 29.47 6.83 -25.45
C ASN A 307 28.20 7.12 -26.27
N MET A 308 28.22 8.22 -27.02
CA MET A 308 27.16 8.53 -27.96
C MET A 308 27.33 7.64 -29.20
N PRO A 309 26.28 6.94 -29.66
CA PRO A 309 26.38 6.16 -30.89
C PRO A 309 26.71 7.11 -32.04
N GLU A 310 27.90 6.96 -32.62
CA GLU A 310 28.30 7.68 -33.84
C GLU A 310 27.25 7.38 -34.92
N GLU A 311 26.53 8.41 -35.34
CA GLU A 311 25.71 8.32 -36.52
C GLU A 311 26.67 8.33 -37.71
N GLN A 312 26.79 7.18 -38.35
CA GLN A 312 27.64 6.93 -39.51
C GLN A 312 27.05 7.65 -40.72
N ASP A 313 27.11 8.99 -40.72
CA ASP A 313 26.80 9.82 -41.87
C ASP A 313 28.02 10.69 -42.18
N ASP A 314 28.70 10.32 -43.27
CA ASP A 314 30.05 10.76 -43.68
C ASP A 314 30.11 12.22 -44.16
N THR A 315 29.13 13.05 -43.79
CA THR A 315 29.07 14.46 -44.17
C THR A 315 28.77 15.34 -42.98
N SER A 316 29.84 15.93 -42.44
CA SER A 316 29.87 17.00 -41.44
C SER A 316 29.37 16.65 -40.03
N LYS A 317 30.30 16.34 -39.12
CA LYS A 317 30.29 16.61 -37.67
C LYS A 317 28.90 16.90 -37.05
N SER A 318 27.98 15.94 -37.06
CA SER A 318 26.74 16.01 -36.28
C SER A 318 27.01 15.43 -34.90
N GLN A 319 27.84 16.11 -34.12
CA GLN A 319 27.94 15.87 -32.68
C GLN A 319 26.54 16.10 -32.11
N TYR A 320 25.87 15.05 -31.62
CA TYR A 320 24.61 15.20 -30.88
C TYR A 320 24.84 16.25 -29.78
N PRO A 321 24.20 17.43 -29.83
CA PRO A 321 24.44 18.45 -28.82
C PRO A 321 23.78 17.97 -27.53
N LEU A 322 24.59 17.45 -26.61
CA LEU A 322 24.13 16.98 -25.29
C LEU A 322 23.34 18.07 -24.55
N GLU A 323 23.71 19.33 -24.77
CA GLU A 323 22.98 20.51 -24.27
C GLU A 323 21.53 20.58 -24.79
N SER A 324 21.27 20.20 -26.03
CA SER A 324 19.91 20.11 -26.58
C SER A 324 19.10 18.98 -25.93
N VAL A 325 19.77 17.86 -25.62
CA VAL A 325 19.14 16.74 -24.88
C VAL A 325 18.82 17.17 -23.45
N GLU A 326 19.74 17.84 -22.76
CA GLU A 326 19.50 18.36 -21.41
C GLU A 326 18.38 19.41 -21.38
N LYS A 327 18.35 20.30 -22.37
CA LYS A 327 17.30 21.30 -22.51
C LYS A 327 15.93 20.67 -22.76
N GLU A 328 15.84 19.66 -23.61
CA GLU A 328 14.58 18.93 -23.85
C GLU A 328 14.12 18.16 -22.62
N LEU A 329 15.03 17.48 -21.91
CA LEU A 329 14.68 16.76 -20.68
C LEU A 329 14.09 17.70 -19.61
N ARG A 330 14.62 18.92 -19.54
CA ARG A 330 14.18 19.93 -18.59
C ARG A 330 12.91 20.65 -19.02
N TYR A 331 12.82 20.99 -20.30
CA TYR A 331 11.71 21.72 -20.91
C TYR A 331 11.18 20.90 -22.10
N PRO A 332 10.31 19.90 -21.86
CA PRO A 332 9.85 19.00 -22.91
C PRO A 332 9.07 19.77 -23.97
N SER A 333 9.61 19.86 -25.18
CA SER A 333 8.97 20.44 -26.36
C SER A 333 8.22 19.40 -27.21
N GLY A 334 8.43 18.11 -26.90
CA GLY A 334 7.81 16.97 -27.59
C GLY A 334 8.73 16.32 -28.62
N TYR A 335 10.02 16.65 -28.61
CA TYR A 335 11.01 16.07 -29.51
C TYR A 335 11.39 14.67 -29.04
N ILE A 336 11.31 13.68 -29.93
CA ILE A 336 11.59 12.27 -29.60
C ILE A 336 13.09 12.01 -29.74
N TYR A 337 13.81 12.05 -28.62
CA TYR A 337 15.18 11.53 -28.57
C TYR A 337 15.19 10.00 -28.35
N LYS A 338 16.31 9.36 -28.74
CA LYS A 338 16.72 8.06 -28.16
C LYS A 338 16.76 8.21 -26.62
N PRO A 339 16.48 7.15 -25.84
CA PRO A 339 16.49 7.25 -24.38
C PRO A 339 17.84 7.82 -23.91
N PRO A 340 17.83 8.84 -23.04
CA PRO A 340 19.07 9.49 -22.62
C PRO A 340 19.97 8.47 -21.90
N PRO A 341 21.28 8.47 -22.18
CA PRO A 341 22.20 7.55 -21.51
C PRO A 341 22.22 7.81 -20.00
N SER A 342 22.47 6.76 -19.22
CA SER A 342 22.64 6.92 -17.77
C SER A 342 23.98 7.58 -17.47
N MET A 343 24.02 8.38 -16.40
CA MET A 343 25.26 8.96 -15.91
C MET A 343 26.14 7.84 -15.35
N LYS A 344 27.41 7.83 -15.74
CA LYS A 344 28.43 6.91 -15.21
C LYS A 344 29.50 7.72 -14.48
N MET A 345 29.77 7.36 -13.23
CA MET A 345 30.72 8.06 -12.38
C MET A 345 31.65 7.09 -11.66
N GLU A 346 32.94 7.41 -11.66
CA GLU A 346 33.92 6.81 -10.77
C GLU A 346 33.95 7.56 -9.44
N MET A 347 34.22 6.87 -8.34
CA MET A 347 34.18 7.42 -6.99
C MET A 347 35.40 6.96 -6.20
N LEU A 348 35.99 7.89 -5.46
CA LEU A 348 36.93 7.62 -4.37
C LEU A 348 36.48 8.40 -3.14
N ILE A 349 36.36 7.70 -2.00
CA ILE A 349 36.02 8.26 -0.70
C ILE A 349 37.21 8.07 0.23
N PHE A 350 37.60 9.11 0.94
CA PHE A 350 38.58 9.06 2.01
C PHE A 350 37.97 9.59 3.31
N SER A 351 38.10 8.81 4.39
CA SER A 351 37.74 9.26 5.73
C SER A 351 39.00 9.53 6.56
N PRO A 352 39.35 10.80 6.81
CA PRO A 352 40.59 11.15 7.52
C PRO A 352 40.52 10.89 9.03
N ASP A 353 39.32 10.78 9.60
CA ASP A 353 39.11 10.64 11.04
C ASP A 353 38.78 9.20 11.47
N CYS A 354 38.29 8.36 10.56
CA CYS A 354 38.08 6.93 10.79
C CYS A 354 39.10 6.06 10.03
N GLY A 355 39.90 6.65 9.15
CA GLY A 355 41.08 6.00 8.55
C GLY A 355 40.72 4.87 7.59
N PHE A 356 39.95 5.18 6.55
CA PHE A 356 39.68 4.23 5.46
C PHE A 356 39.52 4.93 4.11
N VAL A 357 39.77 4.17 3.03
CA VAL A 357 39.58 4.61 1.65
C VAL A 357 38.67 3.61 0.93
N LEU A 358 37.63 4.11 0.27
CA LEU A 358 36.68 3.31 -0.51
C LEU A 358 36.70 3.75 -1.97
N GLU A 359 36.58 2.79 -2.88
CA GLU A 359 36.54 3.04 -4.32
C GLU A 359 35.29 2.41 -4.92
N SER A 360 34.74 3.00 -6.00
CA SER A 360 33.67 2.35 -6.75
C SER A 360 34.21 1.13 -7.51
N LYS A 361 33.47 0.03 -7.44
CA LYS A 361 33.81 -1.19 -8.16
C LYS A 361 33.55 -1.00 -9.65
N GLY A 362 34.58 -1.09 -10.48
CA GLY A 362 34.45 -1.01 -11.95
C GLY A 362 35.78 -1.17 -12.69
N PRO A 363 35.78 -1.07 -14.03
CA PRO A 363 37.00 -1.13 -14.84
C PRO A 363 37.96 0.03 -14.51
N PRO A 364 39.29 -0.12 -14.60
CA PRO A 364 40.01 -1.23 -15.19
C PRO A 364 40.20 -2.43 -14.25
N GLU A 365 40.03 -2.27 -12.93
CA GLU A 365 40.31 -3.33 -11.96
C GLU A 365 39.30 -4.47 -11.99
N TYR A 366 38.03 -4.14 -12.22
CA TYR A 366 36.93 -5.10 -12.28
C TYR A 366 36.35 -5.19 -13.68
N THR A 367 35.92 -6.38 -14.08
CA THR A 367 35.35 -6.56 -15.42
C THR A 367 34.01 -5.81 -15.54
N PRO A 368 33.66 -5.26 -16.72
CA PRO A 368 32.37 -4.58 -16.94
C PRO A 368 31.13 -5.45 -16.70
N ARG A 369 31.30 -6.78 -16.55
CA ARG A 369 30.24 -7.73 -16.19
C ARG A 369 29.98 -7.78 -14.69
N GLU A 370 30.98 -7.47 -13.86
CA GLU A 370 30.84 -7.47 -12.40
C GLU A 370 30.23 -6.17 -11.90
N SER A 371 30.75 -5.03 -12.34
CA SER A 371 30.26 -3.70 -11.98
C SER A 371 30.80 -2.66 -12.96
N GLN A 372 30.08 -1.56 -13.14
CA GLN A 372 30.41 -0.48 -14.10
C GLN A 372 30.55 0.87 -13.38
N HIS A 373 31.19 0.87 -12.21
CA HIS A 373 31.16 1.97 -11.24
C HIS A 373 29.73 2.41 -10.89
N LEU A 374 29.54 3.69 -10.60
CA LEU A 374 28.24 4.23 -10.24
C LEU A 374 27.47 4.55 -11.51
N LEU A 375 26.25 4.04 -11.62
CA LEU A 375 25.33 4.29 -12.71
C LEU A 375 24.03 4.90 -12.17
N GLY A 376 23.48 5.87 -12.88
CA GLY A 376 22.09 6.22 -12.62
C GLY A 376 21.50 7.29 -13.53
N PRO A 377 20.17 7.40 -13.53
CA PRO A 377 19.45 8.31 -14.42
C PRO A 377 19.40 9.73 -13.85
N LYS A 378 19.28 10.71 -14.76
CA LYS A 378 18.94 12.09 -14.41
C LYS A 378 17.57 12.15 -13.75
N ILE A 379 17.39 13.12 -12.85
CA ILE A 379 16.14 13.27 -12.10
C ILE A 379 14.95 13.56 -13.02
N GLU A 380 15.14 14.25 -14.15
CA GLU A 380 14.09 14.49 -15.15
C GLU A 380 13.54 13.18 -15.73
N VAL A 381 14.43 12.20 -15.97
CA VAL A 381 14.05 10.89 -16.52
C VAL A 381 13.21 10.10 -15.52
N ILE A 382 13.60 10.14 -14.24
CA ILE A 382 12.84 9.50 -13.15
C ILE A 382 11.48 10.16 -13.00
N THR A 383 11.43 11.50 -12.98
CA THR A 383 10.18 12.25 -12.87
C THR A 383 9.26 11.93 -14.05
N ASN A 384 9.77 11.88 -15.28
CA ASN A 384 8.96 11.54 -16.44
C ASN A 384 8.45 10.09 -16.40
N THR A 385 9.31 9.14 -16.04
CA THR A 385 8.93 7.74 -15.86
C THR A 385 7.87 7.59 -14.77
N GLY A 386 8.03 8.29 -13.64
CA GLY A 386 7.05 8.37 -12.57
C GLY A 386 5.71 8.90 -13.05
N ARG A 387 5.68 9.98 -13.84
CA ARG A 387 4.44 10.52 -14.43
C ARG A 387 3.71 9.48 -15.27
N HIS A 388 4.41 8.79 -16.16
CA HIS A 388 3.82 7.73 -16.99
C HIS A 388 3.28 6.57 -16.13
N LEU A 389 4.02 6.16 -15.10
CA LEU A 389 3.58 5.09 -14.21
C LEU A 389 2.36 5.48 -13.38
N THR A 390 2.30 6.71 -12.89
CA THR A 390 1.11 7.23 -12.18
C THR A 390 -0.10 7.25 -13.11
N MET A 391 0.07 7.61 -14.38
CA MET A 391 -1.01 7.53 -15.39
C MET A 391 -1.46 6.08 -15.65
N ILE A 392 -0.53 5.13 -15.82
CA ILE A 392 -0.83 3.71 -15.97
C ILE A 392 -1.58 3.18 -14.74
N PHE A 393 -1.15 3.55 -13.55
CA PHE A 393 -1.81 3.18 -12.31
C PHE A 393 -3.22 3.78 -12.20
N GLY A 394 -3.42 5.03 -12.64
CA GLY A 394 -4.74 5.63 -12.80
C GLY A 394 -5.64 4.82 -13.74
N ALA A 395 -5.12 4.35 -14.88
CA ALA A 395 -5.87 3.48 -15.79
C ALA A 395 -6.22 2.12 -15.16
N VAL A 396 -5.30 1.55 -14.37
CA VAL A 396 -5.55 0.32 -13.58
C VAL A 396 -6.69 0.54 -12.59
N LEU A 397 -6.72 1.66 -11.85
CA LEU A 397 -7.81 2.01 -10.93
C LEU A 397 -9.14 2.18 -11.68
N CYS A 398 -9.15 2.85 -12.83
CA CYS A 398 -10.35 2.96 -13.66
C CYS A 398 -10.87 1.58 -14.09
N GLY A 399 -9.97 0.66 -14.45
CA GLY A 399 -10.32 -0.74 -14.73
C GLY A 399 -10.93 -1.46 -13.52
N GLN A 400 -10.37 -1.24 -12.31
CA GLN A 400 -10.90 -1.80 -11.07
C GLN A 400 -12.30 -1.26 -10.77
N ILE A 401 -12.51 0.05 -10.90
CA ILE A 401 -13.82 0.71 -10.73
C ILE A 401 -14.84 0.15 -11.72
N TYR A 402 -14.48 0.02 -13.00
CA TYR A 402 -15.37 -0.52 -14.03
C TYR A 402 -15.82 -1.95 -13.71
N LEU A 403 -14.89 -2.81 -13.30
CA LEU A 403 -15.22 -4.18 -12.88
C LEU A 403 -16.10 -4.21 -11.64
N ALA A 404 -15.85 -3.33 -10.66
CA ALA A 404 -16.69 -3.21 -9.46
C ALA A 404 -18.12 -2.78 -9.80
N LEU A 405 -18.31 -1.80 -10.69
CA LEU A 405 -19.63 -1.37 -11.16
C LEU A 405 -20.41 -2.50 -11.83
N ILE A 406 -19.75 -3.31 -12.66
CA ILE A 406 -20.36 -4.49 -13.27
C ILE A 406 -20.83 -5.48 -12.20
N GLN A 407 -19.99 -5.75 -11.21
CA GLN A 407 -20.31 -6.67 -10.12
C GLN A 407 -21.47 -6.15 -9.27
N MET A 408 -21.51 -4.85 -8.99
CA MET A 408 -22.62 -4.21 -8.26
C MET A 408 -23.94 -4.27 -9.03
N LYS A 409 -23.90 -4.10 -10.37
CA LYS A 409 -25.09 -4.20 -11.23
C LYS A 409 -25.68 -5.61 -11.21
N GLU A 410 -24.83 -6.63 -11.30
CA GLU A 410 -25.27 -8.03 -11.21
C GLU A 410 -25.81 -8.36 -9.81
N ALA A 411 -25.16 -7.83 -8.76
CA ALA A 411 -25.56 -7.99 -7.37
C ALA A 411 -26.69 -7.02 -6.96
N SER A 412 -27.70 -6.84 -7.82
CA SER A 412 -28.83 -5.94 -7.57
C SER A 412 -29.90 -6.55 -6.65
N THR A 413 -29.99 -7.88 -6.57
CA THR A 413 -30.99 -8.57 -5.75
C THR A 413 -30.46 -8.93 -4.35
N PRO A 414 -31.30 -8.94 -3.30
CA PRO A 414 -30.88 -9.35 -1.95
C PRO A 414 -30.33 -10.79 -1.92
N SER A 415 -30.92 -11.70 -2.68
CA SER A 415 -30.46 -13.09 -2.84
C SER A 415 -29.02 -13.18 -3.36
N THR A 416 -28.62 -12.38 -4.35
CA THR A 416 -27.26 -12.38 -4.92
C THR A 416 -26.26 -11.71 -3.97
N ARG A 417 -26.62 -10.57 -3.37
CA ARG A 417 -25.81 -9.89 -2.33
C ARG A 417 -25.53 -10.79 -1.13
N SER A 418 -26.49 -11.63 -0.74
CA SER A 418 -26.32 -12.58 0.36
C SER A 418 -25.22 -13.64 0.10
N ARG A 419 -24.84 -13.89 -1.16
CA ARG A 419 -23.79 -14.87 -1.53
C ARG A 419 -22.39 -14.28 -1.45
N ILE A 420 -22.26 -12.96 -1.57
CA ILE A 420 -20.98 -12.24 -1.59
C ILE A 420 -20.43 -12.09 -0.17
N SER A 421 -19.13 -12.28 -0.01
CA SER A 421 -18.45 -12.10 1.27
C SER A 421 -18.17 -10.62 1.55
N PHE A 422 -18.67 -10.14 2.69
CA PHE A 422 -18.40 -8.80 3.19
C PHE A 422 -16.90 -8.52 3.29
N TYR A 423 -16.13 -9.46 3.84
CA TYR A 423 -14.69 -9.29 4.09
C TYR A 423 -13.86 -9.24 2.80
N THR A 424 -14.26 -9.94 1.74
CA THR A 424 -13.57 -9.84 0.45
C THR A 424 -13.68 -8.42 -0.10
N VAL A 425 -14.88 -7.85 -0.14
CA VAL A 425 -15.08 -6.46 -0.58
C VAL A 425 -14.37 -5.47 0.35
N ALA A 426 -14.37 -5.73 1.67
CA ALA A 426 -13.66 -4.89 2.62
C ALA A 426 -12.13 -4.88 2.43
N ILE A 427 -11.50 -6.03 2.12
CA ILE A 427 -10.05 -6.11 1.85
C ILE A 427 -9.71 -5.34 0.56
N LEU A 428 -10.51 -5.51 -0.50
CA LEU A 428 -10.32 -4.79 -1.76
C LEU A 428 -10.43 -3.28 -1.56
N SER A 429 -11.47 -2.84 -0.85
CA SER A 429 -11.69 -1.43 -0.50
C SER A 429 -10.57 -0.87 0.40
N MET A 430 -9.99 -1.68 1.29
CA MET A 430 -8.87 -1.26 2.13
C MET A 430 -7.64 -0.89 1.29
N GLY A 431 -7.34 -1.64 0.23
CA GLY A 431 -6.24 -1.33 -0.69
C GLY A 431 -6.46 -0.03 -1.46
N ASP A 432 -7.70 0.21 -1.89
CA ASP A 432 -8.06 1.45 -2.61
C ASP A 432 -8.01 2.65 -1.66
N GLY A 433 -8.41 2.44 -0.39
CA GLY A 433 -8.30 3.43 0.68
C GLY A 433 -6.84 3.74 1.02
N PHE A 434 -5.99 2.72 1.09
CA PHE A 434 -4.55 2.89 1.32
C PHE A 434 -3.92 3.71 0.19
N THR A 435 -4.29 3.41 -1.05
CA THR A 435 -3.86 4.16 -2.23
C THR A 435 -4.27 5.64 -2.14
N ALA A 436 -5.53 5.92 -1.83
CA ALA A 436 -6.03 7.29 -1.70
C ALA A 436 -5.25 8.10 -0.64
N MET A 437 -5.00 7.48 0.52
CA MET A 437 -4.30 8.10 1.65
C MET A 437 -2.78 8.20 1.46
N ALA A 438 -2.16 7.32 0.68
CA ALA A 438 -0.73 7.37 0.42
C ALA A 438 -0.36 8.40 -0.66
N PHE A 439 -1.16 8.52 -1.72
CA PHE A 439 -0.86 9.39 -2.85
C PHE A 439 -1.04 10.88 -2.53
N LEU A 440 -1.90 11.24 -1.57
CA LEU A 440 -2.16 12.63 -1.21
C LEU A 440 -0.95 13.29 -0.52
N PRO A 441 -0.36 12.73 0.56
CA PRO A 441 0.89 13.23 1.13
C PRO A 441 2.05 13.18 0.14
N LEU A 442 2.17 12.10 -0.65
CA LEU A 442 3.24 11.98 -1.65
C LEU A 442 3.20 13.11 -2.69
N GLY A 443 2.00 13.56 -3.07
CA GLY A 443 1.81 14.74 -3.91
C GLY A 443 2.40 16.02 -3.31
N MET A 444 2.31 16.19 -1.99
CA MET A 444 2.84 17.38 -1.31
C MET A 444 4.37 17.41 -1.28
N PHE A 445 5.02 16.25 -1.24
CA PHE A 445 6.49 16.15 -1.24
C PHE A 445 7.10 16.20 -2.65
N VAL A 446 6.34 15.84 -3.68
CA VAL A 446 6.82 15.77 -5.06
C VAL A 446 6.03 16.73 -5.96
N GLU A 447 6.40 18.01 -5.91
CA GLU A 447 5.71 19.10 -6.62
C GLU A 447 5.53 18.82 -8.12
N SER A 448 6.58 18.28 -8.75
CA SER A 448 6.60 17.98 -10.20
C SER A 448 5.55 16.95 -10.66
N MET A 449 4.95 16.20 -9.74
CA MET A 449 3.94 15.17 -9.98
C MET A 449 2.63 15.40 -9.22
N PHE A 450 2.51 16.51 -8.49
CA PHE A 450 1.38 16.83 -7.62
C PHE A 450 0.02 16.58 -8.29
N LEU A 451 -0.19 17.12 -9.49
CA LEU A 451 -1.47 17.00 -10.21
C LEU A 451 -1.81 15.53 -10.56
N ASN A 452 -0.82 14.73 -10.94
CA ASN A 452 -1.02 13.32 -11.27
C ASN A 452 -1.39 12.51 -10.02
N PHE A 453 -0.69 12.75 -8.90
CA PHE A 453 -0.98 12.09 -7.64
C PHE A 453 -2.34 12.49 -7.07
N LEU A 454 -2.71 13.77 -7.18
CA LEU A 454 -4.02 14.27 -6.78
C LEU A 454 -5.16 13.62 -7.59
N ALA A 455 -5.00 13.48 -8.91
CA ALA A 455 -5.99 12.84 -9.76
C ALA A 455 -6.20 11.36 -9.40
N VAL A 456 -5.11 10.61 -9.20
CA VAL A 456 -5.16 9.21 -8.77
C VAL A 456 -5.79 9.07 -7.38
N SER A 457 -5.40 9.94 -6.44
CA SER A 457 -5.99 9.97 -5.09
C SER A 457 -7.48 10.25 -5.14
N PHE A 458 -7.94 11.16 -6.00
CA PHE A 458 -9.37 11.43 -6.21
C PHE A 458 -10.13 10.21 -6.72
N PHE A 459 -9.62 9.50 -7.75
CA PHE A 459 -10.28 8.29 -8.25
C PHE A 459 -10.32 7.17 -7.20
N ALA A 460 -9.24 6.96 -6.46
CA ALA A 460 -9.19 5.99 -5.38
C ALA A 460 -10.19 6.35 -4.25
N PHE A 461 -10.22 7.63 -3.84
CA PHE A 461 -11.17 8.13 -2.84
C PHE A 461 -12.62 7.99 -3.30
N PHE A 462 -12.91 8.28 -4.56
CA PHE A 462 -14.23 8.10 -5.17
C PHE A 462 -14.65 6.63 -5.14
N SER A 463 -13.75 5.71 -5.53
CA SER A 463 -13.99 4.26 -5.47
C SER A 463 -14.41 3.82 -4.07
N VAL A 464 -13.61 4.18 -3.07
CA VAL A 464 -13.82 3.76 -1.68
C VAL A 464 -15.12 4.34 -1.12
N THR A 465 -15.31 5.65 -1.24
CA THR A 465 -16.39 6.37 -0.55
C THR A 465 -17.75 6.09 -1.18
N PHE A 466 -17.85 6.13 -2.51
CA PHE A 466 -19.14 6.07 -3.21
C PHE A 466 -19.51 4.69 -3.72
N LEU A 467 -18.53 3.85 -4.09
CA LEU A 467 -18.79 2.53 -4.66
C LEU A 467 -18.62 1.45 -3.61
N ASP A 468 -17.41 1.28 -3.07
CA ASP A 468 -17.08 0.13 -2.24
C ASP A 468 -17.81 0.15 -0.91
N LEU A 469 -17.82 1.28 -0.19
CA LEU A 469 -18.49 1.38 1.09
C LEU A 469 -20.02 1.32 0.94
N ARG A 470 -20.57 1.87 -0.14
CA ARG A 470 -21.99 1.69 -0.47
C ARG A 470 -22.32 0.23 -0.77
N PHE A 471 -21.46 -0.45 -1.52
CA PHE A 471 -21.64 -1.88 -1.80
C PHE A 471 -21.54 -2.72 -0.52
N LEU A 472 -20.60 -2.37 0.36
CA LEU A 472 -20.41 -3.01 1.65
C LEU A 472 -21.62 -2.81 2.56
N MET A 473 -22.22 -1.62 2.56
CA MET A 473 -23.50 -1.33 3.23
C MET A 473 -24.63 -2.22 2.72
N ASP A 474 -24.80 -2.26 1.40
CA ASP A 474 -25.86 -3.02 0.74
C ASP A 474 -25.75 -4.52 1.06
N ILE A 475 -24.53 -5.05 1.11
CA ILE A 475 -24.25 -6.43 1.51
C ILE A 475 -24.53 -6.62 3.01
N TRP A 476 -24.07 -5.70 3.86
CA TRP A 476 -24.25 -5.81 5.30
C TRP A 476 -25.71 -5.78 5.72
N MET A 477 -26.51 -4.87 5.17
CA MET A 477 -27.94 -4.75 5.48
C MET A 477 -28.70 -6.05 5.20
N VAL A 478 -28.44 -6.67 4.05
CA VAL A 478 -29.05 -7.97 3.70
C VAL A 478 -28.61 -9.07 4.65
N GLN A 479 -27.32 -9.11 5.01
CA GLN A 479 -26.76 -10.15 5.87
C GLN A 479 -27.14 -10.00 7.35
N ASP A 480 -27.29 -8.77 7.84
CA ASP A 480 -27.72 -8.49 9.21
C ASP A 480 -29.20 -8.86 9.39
N GLU A 481 -30.04 -8.48 8.43
CA GLU A 481 -31.46 -8.83 8.44
C GLU A 481 -31.66 -10.36 8.40
N GLU A 482 -30.90 -11.08 7.58
CA GLU A 482 -30.91 -12.54 7.56
C GLU A 482 -30.51 -13.13 8.92
N ARG A 483 -29.44 -12.62 9.54
CA ARG A 483 -28.98 -13.07 10.86
C ARG A 483 -30.03 -12.83 11.93
N ARG A 484 -30.71 -11.68 11.91
CA ARG A 484 -31.80 -11.37 12.85
C ARG A 484 -32.95 -12.35 12.72
N ARG A 485 -33.36 -12.67 11.49
CA ARG A 485 -34.43 -13.66 11.23
C ARG A 485 -34.08 -15.04 11.77
N GLN A 486 -32.84 -15.50 11.56
CA GLN A 486 -32.35 -16.76 12.09
C GLN A 486 -32.38 -16.79 13.63
N VAL A 487 -31.94 -15.71 14.28
CA VAL A 487 -31.99 -15.60 15.75
C VAL A 487 -33.45 -15.62 16.25
N ARG A 488 -34.37 -14.93 15.58
CA ARG A 488 -35.81 -14.98 15.94
C ARG A 488 -36.37 -16.40 15.82
N GLN A 489 -36.08 -17.10 14.73
CA GLN A 489 -36.51 -18.48 14.51
C GLN A 489 -35.93 -19.43 15.57
N GLN A 490 -34.66 -19.25 15.94
CA GLN A 490 -34.02 -20.08 16.95
C GLN A 490 -34.58 -19.81 18.35
N ASN A 491 -34.86 -18.56 18.68
CA ASN A 491 -35.54 -18.20 19.92
C ASN A 491 -36.96 -18.78 19.96
N ALA A 492 -37.72 -18.68 18.86
CA ALA A 492 -39.07 -19.26 18.77
C ALA A 492 -39.08 -20.79 18.93
N ARG A 493 -38.09 -21.50 18.35
CA ARG A 493 -37.91 -22.95 18.54
C ARG A 493 -37.59 -23.29 20.00
N ASN A 494 -36.74 -22.51 20.65
CA ASN A 494 -36.39 -22.73 22.06
C ASN A 494 -37.54 -22.38 23.02
N SER A 495 -38.46 -21.49 22.64
CA SER A 495 -39.64 -21.13 23.43
C SER A 495 -40.82 -22.11 23.27
N GLY A 496 -40.81 -22.96 22.24
CA GLY A 496 -41.87 -23.95 21.99
C GLY A 496 -41.83 -25.18 22.89
N ASP A 497 -40.76 -25.37 23.68
CA ASP A 497 -40.53 -26.55 24.52
C ASP A 497 -40.88 -26.35 26.02
N SER A 498 -41.48 -25.20 26.39
CA SER A 498 -41.98 -24.97 27.75
C SER A 498 -43.50 -25.17 27.81
N THR A 499 -43.93 -26.40 28.11
CA THR A 499 -45.29 -26.68 28.63
C THR A 499 -45.57 -25.82 29.87
N PRO A 500 -46.72 -25.12 29.95
CA PRO A 500 -47.11 -24.44 31.19
C PRO A 500 -47.52 -25.51 32.21
N SER A 501 -46.70 -25.73 33.23
CA SER A 501 -47.13 -26.46 34.44
C SER A 501 -48.03 -25.57 35.30
N PRO A 502 -49.21 -26.03 35.74
CA PRO A 502 -49.98 -25.33 36.74
C PRO A 502 -49.37 -25.67 38.09
N ASN A 503 -48.68 -24.72 38.75
CA ASN A 503 -48.44 -24.84 40.18
C ASN A 503 -48.63 -23.50 40.88
N THR A 504 -49.86 -23.40 41.36
CA THR A 504 -50.39 -22.54 42.40
C THR A 504 -49.61 -22.75 43.70
N THR A 505 -48.99 -21.70 44.23
CA THR A 505 -49.00 -21.40 45.68
C THR A 505 -48.52 -19.96 45.90
N ALA A 506 -49.47 -19.02 45.88
CA ALA A 506 -49.29 -17.71 46.49
C ALA A 506 -50.22 -17.65 47.72
N GLN A 507 -49.60 -17.56 48.90
CA GLN A 507 -50.28 -17.29 50.18
C GLN A 507 -50.65 -15.80 50.28
N PRO A 508 -51.68 -15.45 51.08
CA PRO A 508 -52.44 -14.21 50.97
C PRO A 508 -51.94 -13.08 51.86
N THR A 509 -52.23 -11.83 51.47
CA THR A 509 -52.24 -10.64 52.34
C THR A 509 -53.48 -9.77 52.03
N PRO A 510 -54.00 -9.00 53.02
CA PRO A 510 -55.43 -8.76 53.27
C PRO A 510 -56.04 -7.56 52.52
N PRO A 511 -57.40 -7.35 52.59
CA PRO A 511 -58.13 -6.54 51.63
C PRO A 511 -58.22 -5.07 52.03
N SER A 512 -58.51 -4.20 51.05
CA SER A 512 -59.04 -2.87 51.29
C SER A 512 -60.15 -2.59 50.28
N ASP A 513 -61.33 -2.32 50.84
CA ASP A 513 -62.62 -2.11 50.20
C ASP A 513 -62.67 -0.87 49.29
N THR A 514 -63.33 -0.97 48.14
CA THR A 514 -64.59 -0.24 47.80
C THR A 514 -65.01 -0.47 46.33
N PRO A 515 -66.32 -0.33 45.99
CA PRO A 515 -66.98 -1.13 44.95
C PRO A 515 -67.42 -0.32 43.72
N VAL A 516 -67.31 -0.88 42.50
CA VAL A 516 -68.04 -0.40 41.31
C VAL A 516 -68.37 -1.59 40.39
N PRO A 517 -69.58 -1.69 39.79
CA PRO A 517 -70.22 -2.96 39.46
C PRO A 517 -69.92 -3.49 38.05
N ALA A 518 -70.10 -4.81 37.91
CA ALA A 518 -70.01 -5.56 36.67
C ALA A 518 -71.14 -5.21 35.68
N THR A 519 -70.79 -4.93 34.44
CA THR A 519 -71.71 -4.95 33.29
C THR A 519 -71.06 -5.60 32.07
N LEU A 520 -71.87 -6.42 31.38
CA LEU A 520 -71.60 -7.23 30.19
C LEU A 520 -71.19 -6.39 28.96
N PRO A 521 -70.51 -6.96 27.95
CA PRO A 521 -70.20 -6.24 26.71
C PRO A 521 -71.47 -5.97 25.87
N LEU A 522 -71.57 -4.75 25.31
CA LEU A 522 -72.67 -4.34 24.42
C LEU A 522 -72.50 -4.85 22.97
N PRO A 523 -73.60 -4.93 22.18
CA PRO A 523 -73.64 -5.61 20.88
C PRO A 523 -73.16 -4.75 19.70
N ALA A 524 -72.81 -5.46 18.62
CA ALA A 524 -72.22 -4.95 17.39
C ALA A 524 -73.21 -4.16 16.49
N THR A 525 -73.74 -3.01 16.92
CA THR A 525 -74.48 -2.10 16.02
C THR A 525 -74.44 -0.63 16.47
N ALA A 526 -73.25 0.00 16.47
CA ALA A 526 -73.16 1.46 16.49
C ALA A 526 -72.33 1.97 15.30
N ARG A 527 -72.96 2.82 14.47
CA ARG A 527 -72.43 3.39 13.22
C ARG A 527 -71.50 4.60 13.48
N ARG A 528 -70.52 4.72 12.58
CA ARG A 528 -69.46 5.75 12.46
C ARG A 528 -69.98 7.18 12.30
N ASN A 529 -69.22 8.14 12.84
CA ASN A 529 -69.13 9.49 12.28
C ASN A 529 -67.84 9.64 11.46
N LEU A 530 -68.01 9.75 10.14
CA LEU A 530 -67.00 10.21 9.18
C LEU A 530 -66.96 11.74 9.20
N LEU A 531 -65.76 12.33 9.22
CA LEU A 531 -65.46 13.65 8.67
C LEU A 531 -63.94 13.85 8.58
N SER A 532 -63.34 13.43 7.48
CA SER A 532 -62.53 14.27 6.58
C SER A 532 -61.86 13.39 5.53
N GLY A 533 -61.90 13.84 4.27
CA GLY A 533 -61.76 13.01 3.08
C GLY A 533 -60.41 12.31 2.90
N ALA A 534 -60.47 11.03 2.56
CA ALA A 534 -59.44 10.33 1.83
C ALA A 534 -60.12 9.49 0.75
N THR A 535 -59.77 9.75 -0.51
CA THR A 535 -59.95 8.82 -1.62
C THR A 535 -59.25 7.49 -1.28
N PRO A 536 -59.76 6.32 -1.73
CA PRO A 536 -59.04 5.07 -1.52
C PRO A 536 -57.80 5.08 -2.42
N ILE A 537 -56.64 5.36 -1.82
CA ILE A 537 -55.35 5.04 -2.42
C ILE A 537 -55.19 3.53 -2.33
N ILE A 538 -55.07 2.88 -3.48
CA ILE A 538 -54.57 1.50 -3.58
C ILE A 538 -53.11 1.54 -3.12
N LEU A 539 -52.86 1.06 -1.92
CA LEU A 539 -51.52 0.99 -1.32
C LEU A 539 -50.86 -0.33 -1.75
N PRO A 540 -49.62 -0.32 -2.29
CA PRO A 540 -48.88 -1.55 -2.56
C PRO A 540 -48.54 -2.28 -1.25
N SER A 541 -48.48 -3.61 -1.33
CA SER A 541 -48.46 -4.58 -0.20
C SER A 541 -47.17 -4.59 0.65
N ASP A 542 -46.44 -3.48 0.71
CA ASP A 542 -45.04 -3.41 1.17
C ASP A 542 -44.88 -2.78 2.58
N GLN A 543 -45.97 -2.51 3.32
CA GLN A 543 -45.95 -1.72 4.58
C GLN A 543 -46.51 -2.41 5.84
N ASP A 544 -46.46 -3.74 5.95
CA ASP A 544 -47.07 -4.46 7.10
C ASP A 544 -46.21 -4.54 8.39
N ASP A 545 -45.11 -3.81 8.55
CA ASP A 545 -44.21 -4.01 9.72
C ASP A 545 -44.17 -2.87 10.77
N GLU A 546 -45.01 -1.82 10.72
CA GLU A 546 -44.91 -0.69 11.69
C GLU A 546 -46.16 -0.35 12.55
N ALA A 547 -47.16 -1.22 12.66
CA ALA A 547 -48.31 -0.94 13.54
C ALA A 547 -48.38 -1.90 14.75
N GLY A 548 -47.58 -1.64 15.79
CA GLY A 548 -47.72 -2.34 17.08
C GLY A 548 -46.58 -2.17 18.08
N GLN A 549 -46.25 -0.94 18.50
CA GLN A 549 -45.42 -0.71 19.70
C GLN A 549 -46.04 0.36 20.60
N THR A 550 -46.86 -0.06 21.55
CA THR A 550 -47.18 0.71 22.76
C THR A 550 -46.25 0.26 23.90
N LEU A 551 -45.28 1.13 24.19
CA LEU A 551 -44.56 1.37 25.45
C LEU A 551 -44.48 0.24 26.50
N THR A 552 -43.30 -0.38 26.58
CA THR A 552 -42.60 -0.63 27.86
C THR A 552 -41.10 -0.41 27.66
N THR A 553 -40.54 0.51 28.43
CA THR A 553 -39.15 1.00 28.38
C THR A 553 -38.20 0.07 29.13
N THR A 554 -37.20 -0.50 28.43
CA THR A 554 -35.76 -0.54 28.77
C THR A 554 -35.00 -1.47 27.81
N GLY A 555 -34.62 -0.94 26.66
CA GLY A 555 -33.75 -1.60 25.68
C GLY A 555 -33.30 -0.57 24.67
N THR A 556 -32.00 -0.32 24.61
CA THR A 556 -31.35 0.70 23.79
C THR A 556 -31.92 0.79 22.36
N ASN A 557 -32.35 1.98 21.95
CA ASN A 557 -32.65 2.35 20.56
C ASN A 557 -31.41 2.13 19.68
N ASP A 558 -31.29 0.92 19.12
CA ASP A 558 -30.18 0.49 18.29
C ASP A 558 -30.62 0.54 16.82
N SER A 559 -30.75 1.75 16.28
CA SER A 559 -31.15 1.96 14.90
C SER A 559 -30.11 1.36 13.94
N PRO A 560 -30.52 0.80 12.78
CA PRO A 560 -29.60 0.25 11.78
C PRO A 560 -28.54 1.28 11.33
N THR A 561 -28.89 2.56 11.31
CA THR A 561 -27.99 3.69 11.03
C THR A 561 -26.86 3.84 12.05
N ARG A 562 -27.12 3.63 13.35
CA ARG A 562 -26.11 3.75 14.41
C ARG A 562 -25.09 2.61 14.36
N ARG A 563 -25.55 1.38 14.11
CA ARG A 563 -24.68 0.20 13.94
C ARG A 563 -23.83 0.29 12.68
N PHE A 564 -24.38 0.87 11.63
CA PHE A 564 -23.66 1.12 10.38
C PHE A 564 -22.59 2.21 10.51
N GLY A 565 -22.86 3.30 11.23
CA GLY A 565 -21.84 4.29 11.58
C GLY A 565 -20.66 3.69 12.36
N ALA A 566 -20.91 2.69 13.20
CA ALA A 566 -19.86 1.95 13.91
C ALA A 566 -18.98 1.09 12.97
N LEU A 567 -19.49 0.64 11.82
CA LEU A 567 -18.70 -0.09 10.83
C LEU A 567 -17.81 0.84 10.02
N TYR A 568 -18.33 2.00 9.59
CA TYR A 568 -17.53 3.02 8.92
C TYR A 568 -16.36 3.50 9.77
N THR A 569 -16.64 3.83 11.04
CA THR A 569 -15.60 4.30 11.97
C THR A 569 -14.53 3.24 12.18
N ARG A 570 -14.89 1.95 12.30
CA ARG A 570 -13.92 0.85 12.38
C ARG A 570 -13.10 0.68 11.09
N PHE A 571 -13.74 0.77 9.93
CA PHE A 571 -13.08 0.66 8.63
C PHE A 571 -12.01 1.75 8.48
N TYR A 572 -12.40 3.03 8.66
CA TYR A 572 -11.46 4.14 8.54
C TYR A 572 -10.42 4.17 9.66
N ALA A 573 -10.76 3.77 10.90
CA ALA A 573 -9.78 3.63 11.98
C ALA A 573 -8.73 2.56 11.65
N LEU A 574 -9.14 1.41 11.13
CA LEU A 574 -8.22 0.36 10.71
C LEU A 574 -7.36 0.80 9.52
N LEU A 575 -7.95 1.51 8.55
CA LEU A 575 -7.21 2.10 7.43
C LEU A 575 -6.14 3.09 7.92
N LEU A 576 -6.49 4.01 8.82
CA LEU A 576 -5.55 4.95 9.40
C LEU A 576 -4.44 4.23 10.16
N ILE A 577 -4.77 3.24 11.00
CA ILE A 577 -3.77 2.44 11.70
C ILE A 577 -2.80 1.78 10.72
N ILE A 578 -3.28 1.19 9.63
CA ILE A 578 -2.42 0.57 8.61
C ILE A 578 -1.52 1.62 7.93
N VAL A 579 -2.05 2.79 7.56
CA VAL A 579 -1.26 3.85 6.92
C VAL A 579 -0.19 4.38 7.86
N PHE A 580 -0.54 4.72 9.10
CA PHE A 580 0.42 5.20 10.11
C PHE A 580 1.45 4.14 10.48
N LEU A 581 1.04 2.88 10.64
CA LEU A 581 1.97 1.79 10.91
C LEU A 581 2.90 1.56 9.72
N SER A 582 2.41 1.68 8.49
CA SER A 582 3.24 1.53 7.29
C SER A 582 4.22 2.68 7.11
N LEU A 583 3.82 3.91 7.46
CA LEU A 583 4.71 5.07 7.51
C LEU A 583 5.77 4.90 8.60
N HIS A 584 5.38 4.48 9.80
CA HIS A 584 6.33 4.19 10.87
C HIS A 584 7.25 3.01 10.54
N ALA A 585 6.78 2.03 9.77
CA ALA A 585 7.61 0.91 9.31
C ALA A 585 8.70 1.33 8.33
N THR A 586 8.64 2.54 7.73
CA THR A 586 9.73 3.02 6.87
C THR A 586 11.00 3.34 7.65
N SER A 587 10.90 3.63 8.96
CA SER A 587 12.05 3.85 9.84
C SER A 587 12.57 2.57 10.50
N TRP A 588 11.99 1.40 10.18
CA TRP A 588 12.44 0.12 10.73
C TRP A 588 13.65 -0.42 9.97
N PRO A 589 14.51 -1.23 10.62
CA PRO A 589 15.59 -1.95 9.94
C PRO A 589 15.07 -2.74 8.72
N LEU A 590 15.89 -2.87 7.67
CA LEU A 590 15.49 -3.45 6.38
C LEU A 590 14.76 -4.79 6.51
N GLY A 591 15.27 -5.69 7.36
CA GLY A 591 14.68 -7.02 7.55
C GLY A 591 13.25 -6.95 8.11
N LEU A 592 13.01 -6.12 9.12
CA LEU A 592 11.69 -5.95 9.72
C LEU A 592 10.74 -5.20 8.77
N ARG A 593 11.22 -4.16 8.11
CA ARG A 593 10.45 -3.41 7.09
C ARG A 593 10.02 -4.32 5.94
N SER A 594 10.95 -5.10 5.39
CA SER A 594 10.68 -6.06 4.32
C SER A 594 9.69 -7.13 4.77
N ALA A 595 9.86 -7.71 5.97
CA ALA A 595 8.93 -8.68 6.52
C ALA A 595 7.51 -8.10 6.70
N TYR A 596 7.40 -6.88 7.22
CA TYR A 596 6.12 -6.18 7.38
C TYR A 596 5.45 -5.91 6.02
N MET A 597 6.17 -5.36 5.04
CA MET A 597 5.62 -5.05 3.72
C MET A 597 5.19 -6.33 2.98
N ASN A 598 5.98 -7.39 3.05
CA ASN A 598 5.62 -8.70 2.48
C ASN A 598 4.40 -9.32 3.17
N LEU A 599 4.29 -9.21 4.50
CA LEU A 599 3.12 -9.66 5.25
C LEU A 599 1.86 -8.88 4.86
N LEU A 600 1.96 -7.55 4.76
CA LEU A 600 0.85 -6.69 4.36
C LEU A 600 0.40 -7.00 2.93
N ALA A 601 1.35 -7.19 2.00
CA ALA A 601 1.09 -7.61 0.62
C ALA A 601 0.38 -8.98 0.58
N PHE A 602 0.85 -9.95 1.38
CA PHE A 602 0.25 -11.28 1.46
C PHE A 602 -1.19 -11.23 2.00
N ILE A 603 -1.45 -10.45 3.06
CA ILE A 603 -2.80 -10.27 3.62
C ILE A 603 -3.74 -9.62 2.59
N TYR A 604 -3.28 -8.58 1.90
CA TYR A 604 -4.07 -7.89 0.89
C TYR A 604 -4.38 -8.78 -0.32
N LEU A 605 -3.38 -9.52 -0.83
CA LEU A 605 -3.56 -10.46 -1.95
C LEU A 605 -4.30 -11.75 -1.55
N SER A 606 -4.62 -11.94 -0.26
CA SER A 606 -5.51 -12.99 0.25
C SER A 606 -7.00 -12.63 0.16
N CYS A 607 -7.35 -11.68 -0.70
CA CYS A 607 -8.70 -11.09 -0.81
C CYS A 607 -9.81 -12.10 -1.15
N TRP A 608 -9.51 -13.24 -1.77
CA TRP A 608 -10.52 -14.25 -2.14
C TRP A 608 -10.79 -15.30 -1.07
N ILE A 609 -9.91 -15.44 -0.06
CA ILE A 609 -10.09 -16.43 1.02
C ILE A 609 -11.45 -16.27 1.73
N PRO A 610 -11.90 -15.05 2.11
CA PRO A 610 -13.20 -14.92 2.74
C PRO A 610 -14.38 -15.32 1.85
N GLN A 611 -14.25 -15.22 0.52
CA GLN A 611 -15.27 -15.70 -0.42
C GLN A 611 -15.25 -17.22 -0.52
N ILE A 612 -14.08 -17.85 -0.59
CA ILE A 612 -13.91 -19.31 -0.59
C ILE A 612 -14.56 -19.91 0.67
N TYR A 613 -14.30 -19.30 1.83
CA TYR A 613 -14.90 -19.69 3.10
C TYR A 613 -16.43 -19.56 3.07
N ARG A 614 -16.96 -18.43 2.59
CA ARG A 614 -18.40 -18.19 2.52
C ARG A 614 -19.12 -19.16 1.58
N ASN A 615 -18.54 -19.44 0.41
CA ASN A 615 -19.07 -20.41 -0.55
C ASN A 615 -19.22 -21.78 0.11
N THR A 616 -18.20 -22.21 0.87
CA THR A 616 -18.20 -23.48 1.60
C THR A 616 -19.32 -23.53 2.64
N MET A 617 -19.39 -22.51 3.50
CA MET A 617 -20.36 -22.46 4.61
C MET A 617 -21.81 -22.44 4.10
N ARG A 618 -22.09 -21.61 3.10
CA ARG A 618 -23.45 -21.46 2.55
C ARG A 618 -23.80 -22.46 1.45
N ASN A 619 -22.86 -23.30 1.00
CA ASN A 619 -23.03 -24.16 -0.18
C ASN A 619 -23.38 -23.40 -1.48
N CYS A 620 -23.04 -22.11 -1.59
CA CYS A 620 -23.44 -21.30 -2.74
C CYS A 620 -22.48 -21.47 -3.93
N ARG A 621 -23.04 -21.57 -5.15
CA ARG A 621 -22.29 -21.43 -6.40
C ARG A 621 -22.53 -20.06 -7.05
N LYS A 622 -21.59 -19.64 -7.92
CA LYS A 622 -21.70 -18.43 -8.76
C LYS A 622 -22.00 -17.15 -7.96
N ALA A 623 -21.22 -16.88 -6.91
CA ALA A 623 -21.39 -15.67 -6.09
C ALA A 623 -20.83 -14.40 -6.75
N LEU A 624 -19.75 -14.53 -7.53
CA LEU A 624 -19.04 -13.44 -8.20
C LEU A 624 -18.91 -13.73 -9.69
N LEU A 625 -18.85 -12.69 -10.52
CA LEU A 625 -18.58 -12.88 -11.96
C LEU A 625 -17.11 -13.23 -12.18
N TRP A 626 -16.84 -14.14 -13.12
CA TRP A 626 -15.47 -14.52 -13.49
C TRP A 626 -14.66 -13.34 -14.04
N LYS A 627 -15.27 -12.45 -14.82
CA LYS A 627 -14.63 -11.20 -15.27
C LYS A 627 -14.22 -10.29 -14.11
N TYR A 628 -14.99 -10.27 -13.03
CA TYR A 628 -14.65 -9.52 -11.82
C TYR A 628 -13.50 -10.20 -11.07
N VAL A 629 -13.59 -11.52 -10.82
CA VAL A 629 -12.57 -12.28 -10.08
C VAL A 629 -11.21 -12.23 -10.79
N VAL A 630 -11.17 -12.60 -12.07
CA VAL A 630 -9.92 -12.63 -12.85
C VAL A 630 -9.40 -11.20 -13.08
N GLY A 631 -10.28 -10.28 -13.47
CA GLY A 631 -9.88 -8.90 -13.74
C GLY A 631 -9.34 -8.17 -12.51
N GLN A 632 -10.00 -8.28 -11.35
CA GLN A 632 -9.50 -7.69 -10.10
C GLN A 632 -8.17 -8.33 -9.68
N SER A 633 -8.01 -9.65 -9.84
CA SER A 633 -6.76 -10.34 -9.51
C SER A 633 -5.59 -9.85 -10.37
N VAL A 634 -5.79 -9.72 -11.69
CA VAL A 634 -4.76 -9.23 -12.61
C VAL A 634 -4.43 -7.76 -12.33
N LEU A 635 -5.44 -6.89 -12.26
CA LEU A 635 -5.24 -5.46 -12.06
C LEU A 635 -4.57 -5.13 -10.73
N ARG A 636 -4.88 -5.89 -9.66
CA ARG A 636 -4.27 -5.66 -8.33
C ARG A 636 -2.88 -6.26 -8.18
N LEU A 637 -2.46 -7.17 -9.07
CA LEU A 637 -1.07 -7.65 -9.14
C LEU A 637 -0.13 -6.68 -9.87
N VAL A 638 -0.64 -5.78 -10.72
CA VAL A 638 0.18 -4.85 -11.53
C VAL A 638 1.17 -4.03 -10.67
N PRO A 639 0.77 -3.39 -9.55
CA PRO A 639 1.71 -2.62 -8.74
C PRO A 639 2.84 -3.47 -8.15
N PHE A 640 2.53 -4.68 -7.68
CA PHE A 640 3.53 -5.61 -7.15
C PHE A 640 4.46 -6.13 -8.25
N ALA A 641 3.92 -6.42 -9.44
CA ALA A 641 4.72 -6.83 -10.58
C ALA A 641 5.71 -5.75 -11.04
N TYR A 642 5.33 -4.47 -10.92
CA TYR A 642 6.23 -3.35 -11.20
C TYR A 642 7.35 -3.26 -10.16
N PHE A 643 7.01 -3.15 -8.87
CA PHE A 643 8.02 -2.93 -7.82
C PHE A 643 8.94 -4.13 -7.59
N TYR A 644 8.42 -5.37 -7.66
CA TYR A 644 9.20 -6.60 -7.43
C TYR A 644 9.70 -7.25 -8.71
N GLY A 645 9.35 -6.75 -9.90
CA GLY A 645 9.78 -7.33 -11.18
C GLY A 645 10.88 -6.52 -11.88
N ILE A 646 10.81 -5.19 -11.78
CA ILE A 646 11.64 -4.25 -12.56
C ILE A 646 12.85 -3.78 -11.74
N TYR A 647 14.05 -3.89 -12.32
CA TYR A 647 15.32 -3.53 -11.67
C TYR A 647 15.55 -2.01 -11.52
N ASP A 648 15.05 -1.22 -12.47
CA ASP A 648 15.15 0.24 -12.48
C ASP A 648 13.79 0.86 -12.15
N ASN A 649 13.23 0.50 -11.01
CA ASN A 649 12.00 1.11 -10.54
C ASN A 649 12.28 2.53 -9.98
N VAL A 650 11.26 3.40 -10.06
CA VAL A 650 11.32 4.81 -9.62
C VAL A 650 11.69 4.98 -8.13
N LEU A 651 11.40 3.97 -7.30
CA LEU A 651 11.70 4.00 -5.85
C LEU A 651 13.01 3.30 -5.48
N PHE A 652 13.76 2.79 -6.46
CA PHE A 652 14.97 1.98 -6.29
C PHE A 652 14.83 0.81 -5.31
N VAL A 653 13.64 0.20 -5.19
CA VAL A 653 13.39 -0.98 -4.37
C VAL A 653 14.14 -2.17 -4.95
N GLU A 654 14.80 -2.95 -4.08
CA GLU A 654 15.50 -4.18 -4.47
C GLU A 654 14.55 -5.18 -5.14
N ASN A 655 15.05 -5.84 -6.19
CA ASN A 655 14.26 -6.76 -6.99
C ASN A 655 14.11 -8.12 -6.28
N ASP A 656 12.92 -8.43 -5.78
CA ASP A 656 12.59 -9.76 -5.25
C ASP A 656 11.59 -10.52 -6.15
N ARG A 657 12.13 -11.11 -7.22
CA ARG A 657 11.37 -11.95 -8.14
C ARG A 657 10.75 -13.18 -7.46
N ARG A 658 11.35 -13.68 -6.38
CA ARG A 658 10.85 -14.86 -5.67
C ARG A 658 9.57 -14.50 -4.93
N ALA A 659 9.57 -13.38 -4.21
CA ALA A 659 8.37 -12.85 -3.57
C ALA A 659 7.25 -12.61 -4.60
N LEU A 660 7.57 -12.01 -5.75
CA LEU A 660 6.58 -11.81 -6.83
C LEU A 660 5.95 -13.11 -7.31
N LEU A 661 6.76 -14.15 -7.59
CA LEU A 661 6.26 -15.45 -8.04
C LEU A 661 5.40 -16.15 -6.98
N VAL A 662 5.78 -16.05 -5.70
CA VAL A 662 5.00 -16.59 -4.59
C VAL A 662 3.66 -15.88 -4.46
N LEU A 663 3.65 -14.54 -4.50
CA LEU A 663 2.42 -13.74 -4.40
C LEU A 663 1.50 -13.96 -5.61
N ALA A 664 2.04 -13.97 -6.83
CA ALA A 664 1.27 -14.25 -8.04
C ALA A 664 0.70 -15.67 -8.02
N GLY A 665 1.54 -16.67 -7.67
CA GLY A 665 1.11 -18.05 -7.50
C GLY A 665 0.00 -18.18 -6.44
N TRP A 666 0.12 -17.48 -5.33
CA TRP A 666 -0.87 -17.48 -4.24
C TRP A 666 -2.24 -16.95 -4.67
N VAL A 667 -2.27 -15.85 -5.42
CA VAL A 667 -3.53 -15.31 -5.97
C VAL A 667 -4.19 -16.32 -6.90
N TRP A 668 -3.41 -16.95 -7.79
CA TRP A 668 -3.95 -17.95 -8.71
C TRP A 668 -4.43 -19.22 -8.02
N VAL A 669 -3.75 -19.67 -6.96
CA VAL A 669 -4.24 -20.78 -6.13
C VAL A 669 -5.63 -20.48 -5.59
N GLN A 670 -5.87 -19.27 -5.08
CA GLN A 670 -7.20 -18.86 -4.61
C GLN A 670 -8.25 -18.87 -5.74
N VAL A 671 -7.89 -18.35 -6.93
CA VAL A 671 -8.79 -18.36 -8.10
C VAL A 671 -9.11 -19.79 -8.54
N TRP A 672 -8.12 -20.70 -8.58
CA TRP A 672 -8.33 -22.11 -8.89
C TRP A 672 -9.25 -22.80 -7.88
N ILE A 673 -9.10 -22.51 -6.59
CA ILE A 673 -10.02 -23.02 -5.57
C ILE A 673 -11.45 -22.55 -5.85
N LEU A 674 -11.66 -21.27 -6.19
CA LEU A 674 -12.98 -20.77 -6.59
C LEU A 674 -13.53 -21.49 -7.84
N VAL A 675 -12.67 -21.82 -8.82
CA VAL A 675 -13.07 -22.56 -10.03
C VAL A 675 -13.55 -23.95 -9.64
N ILE A 676 -12.80 -24.63 -8.78
CA ILE A 676 -13.15 -25.97 -8.29
C ILE A 676 -14.46 -25.93 -7.51
N GLN A 677 -14.65 -24.94 -6.62
CA GLN A 677 -15.92 -24.76 -5.89
C GLN A 677 -17.12 -24.54 -6.84
N ASN A 678 -16.91 -23.90 -7.98
CA ASN A 678 -17.97 -23.66 -8.97
C ASN A 678 -18.31 -24.92 -9.79
N LEU A 679 -17.30 -25.71 -10.18
CA LEU A 679 -17.47 -26.91 -11.02
C LEU A 679 -17.93 -28.12 -10.22
N LEU A 680 -17.16 -28.49 -9.19
CA LEU A 680 -17.36 -29.70 -8.40
C LEU A 680 -18.27 -29.48 -7.18
N GLY A 681 -18.43 -28.23 -6.77
CA GLY A 681 -19.26 -27.80 -5.65
C GLY A 681 -18.46 -27.30 -4.46
N PRO A 682 -19.02 -26.40 -3.63
CA PRO A 682 -18.25 -25.70 -2.60
C PRO A 682 -17.72 -26.57 -1.45
N ARG A 683 -18.29 -27.75 -1.24
CA ARG A 683 -18.02 -28.62 -0.08
C ARG A 683 -17.18 -29.87 -0.40
N ILE A 684 -16.64 -29.99 -1.62
CA ILE A 684 -15.99 -31.23 -2.07
C ILE A 684 -14.77 -31.63 -1.23
N PHE A 685 -13.98 -30.66 -0.76
CA PHE A 685 -12.78 -30.89 0.05
C PHE A 685 -13.02 -30.69 1.55
N VAL A 686 -14.27 -30.64 2.00
CA VAL A 686 -14.60 -30.33 3.40
C VAL A 686 -15.39 -31.47 4.02
N LYS A 687 -14.95 -31.94 5.20
CA LYS A 687 -15.66 -32.97 5.96
C LYS A 687 -17.07 -32.48 6.30
N LYS A 688 -18.06 -33.36 6.19
CA LYS A 688 -19.48 -33.05 6.47
C LYS A 688 -19.71 -32.53 7.90
N SER A 689 -18.82 -32.83 8.85
CA SER A 689 -18.91 -32.34 10.23
C SER A 689 -18.49 -30.87 10.41
N TRP A 690 -17.75 -30.29 9.46
CA TRP A 690 -17.21 -28.92 9.57
C TRP A 690 -18.14 -27.86 9.00
N VAL A 691 -19.27 -28.26 8.41
CA VAL A 691 -20.17 -27.37 7.67
C VAL A 691 -21.61 -27.70 8.07
N PRO A 692 -22.49 -26.69 8.25
CA PRO A 692 -23.91 -26.94 8.54
C PRO A 692 -24.56 -27.80 7.44
N PRO A 693 -25.49 -28.71 7.76
CA PRO A 693 -26.12 -29.59 6.78
C PRO A 693 -26.79 -28.77 5.67
N ALA A 694 -26.51 -29.11 4.41
CA ALA A 694 -27.20 -28.50 3.28
C ALA A 694 -28.61 -29.10 3.20
N TYR A 695 -29.61 -28.24 3.00
CA TYR A 695 -30.98 -28.68 2.83
C TYR A 695 -31.15 -29.33 1.46
N ASP A 696 -31.66 -30.56 1.43
CA ASP A 696 -31.95 -31.28 0.19
C ASP A 696 -33.32 -30.84 -0.34
N TYR A 697 -33.29 -29.97 -1.35
CA TYR A 697 -34.50 -29.46 -2.02
C TYR A 697 -35.25 -30.53 -2.82
N HIS A 698 -34.63 -31.67 -3.08
CA HIS A 698 -35.26 -32.76 -3.80
C HIS A 698 -35.40 -33.97 -2.86
N PRO A 699 -36.17 -33.95 -1.76
CA PRO A 699 -36.31 -35.14 -0.93
C PRO A 699 -37.04 -36.26 -1.69
N ILE A 700 -36.70 -37.51 -1.39
CA ILE A 700 -37.48 -38.68 -1.84
C ILE A 700 -38.68 -38.78 -0.89
N LEU A 701 -39.88 -38.57 -1.42
CA LEU A 701 -41.11 -38.67 -0.63
C LEU A 701 -41.55 -40.13 -0.55
N ARG A 702 -41.71 -40.64 0.68
CA ARG A 702 -42.16 -41.99 1.00
C ARG A 702 -43.50 -41.93 1.73
N GLU A 703 -44.34 -42.93 1.55
CA GLU A 703 -45.70 -42.96 2.13
C GLU A 703 -45.73 -43.34 3.62
N ASP A 704 -44.67 -43.93 4.15
CA ASP A 704 -44.55 -44.57 5.47
C ASP A 704 -44.23 -43.62 6.65
N GLU A 705 -44.12 -42.30 6.42
CA GLU A 705 -43.88 -41.30 7.47
C GLU A 705 -45.00 -40.25 7.55
N GLU A 706 -46.22 -40.68 7.92
CA GLU A 706 -47.43 -39.84 7.94
C GLU A 706 -47.47 -38.70 8.99
N GLY A 707 -46.34 -38.33 9.62
CA GLY A 707 -46.28 -37.20 10.55
C GLY A 707 -45.18 -36.17 10.28
N ALA A 708 -44.13 -36.51 9.52
CA ALA A 708 -42.91 -35.69 9.46
C ALA A 708 -42.51 -35.24 8.04
N THR A 709 -43.04 -35.86 6.98
CA THR A 709 -42.61 -35.60 5.59
C THR A 709 -43.75 -35.32 4.61
N MET A 710 -45.01 -35.35 5.05
CA MET A 710 -46.14 -35.01 4.16
C MET A 710 -46.20 -33.49 3.83
N PRO A 711 -46.24 -33.11 2.53
CA PRO A 711 -46.32 -31.71 2.10
C PRO A 711 -47.63 -31.03 2.46
N ILE A 712 -47.59 -29.73 2.75
CA ILE A 712 -48.77 -28.92 3.05
C ILE A 712 -49.30 -28.36 1.72
N GLY A 713 -50.57 -28.64 1.40
CA GLY A 713 -51.22 -28.16 0.16
C GLY A 713 -52.05 -29.23 -0.58
N PHE A 714 -52.71 -30.14 0.15
CA PHE A 714 -53.53 -31.18 -0.46
C PHE A 714 -54.96 -30.69 -0.71
N THR A 715 -55.37 -30.57 -1.98
CA THR A 715 -56.77 -30.43 -2.37
C THR A 715 -57.41 -31.82 -2.47
N GLN A 716 -57.98 -32.30 -1.37
CA GLN A 716 -58.78 -33.51 -1.36
C GLN A 716 -60.17 -33.21 -1.94
N ALA A 717 -60.38 -33.52 -3.22
CA ALA A 717 -61.73 -33.70 -3.74
C ALA A 717 -62.28 -35.05 -3.23
N THR A 718 -63.23 -34.96 -2.28
CA THR A 718 -64.30 -35.90 -1.88
C THR A 718 -63.95 -37.37 -1.59
N ASP A 719 -64.26 -37.83 -0.36
CA ASP A 719 -65.08 -39.03 -0.11
C ASP A 719 -65.41 -39.16 1.39
N ALA A 720 -66.67 -38.88 1.75
CA ALA A 720 -67.30 -39.34 3.00
C ALA A 720 -68.80 -39.49 2.76
N ASP A 721 -69.23 -40.74 2.59
CA ASP A 721 -70.63 -41.18 2.50
C ASP A 721 -71.38 -40.98 3.82
N THR A 722 -72.59 -40.42 3.80
CA THR A 722 -73.80 -41.02 4.42
C THR A 722 -75.13 -40.43 3.86
N SER A 723 -75.89 -41.30 3.16
CA SER A 723 -77.37 -41.39 3.01
C SER A 723 -78.25 -40.30 2.32
N SER A 724 -78.66 -40.64 1.07
CA SER A 724 -80.05 -40.65 0.53
C SER A 724 -80.66 -39.33 -0.08
N PRO A 725 -81.69 -39.39 -0.97
CA PRO A 725 -81.51 -39.48 -2.43
C PRO A 725 -82.38 -38.51 -3.27
N SER A 726 -81.89 -38.06 -4.44
CA SER A 726 -82.75 -37.81 -5.63
C SER A 726 -81.91 -37.58 -6.89
N SER A 727 -82.23 -38.37 -7.91
CA SER A 727 -81.70 -38.47 -9.28
C SER A 727 -81.99 -37.26 -10.19
N PRO A 728 -81.68 -37.29 -11.51
CA PRO A 728 -80.36 -37.30 -12.15
C PRO A 728 -80.24 -36.18 -13.22
N THR A 729 -79.04 -35.67 -13.56
CA THR A 729 -78.65 -35.44 -14.98
C THR A 729 -77.26 -34.80 -15.10
N SER A 730 -76.59 -35.21 -16.20
CA SER A 730 -75.52 -34.51 -16.91
C SER A 730 -74.07 -34.92 -16.60
N ARG A 731 -73.60 -35.80 -17.49
CA ARG A 731 -72.30 -35.79 -18.18
C ARG A 731 -71.02 -35.92 -17.33
N ARG A 732 -70.57 -37.18 -17.24
CA ARG A 732 -69.15 -37.58 -17.19
C ARG A 732 -68.30 -36.73 -18.17
N PRO A 733 -67.08 -36.39 -17.76
CA PRO A 733 -65.90 -36.84 -18.49
C PRO A 733 -65.15 -37.87 -17.65
N SER A 734 -64.56 -38.81 -18.37
CA SER A 734 -63.81 -39.98 -17.91
C SER A 734 -62.74 -39.65 -16.87
N VAL A 735 -62.88 -40.28 -15.69
CA VAL A 735 -61.81 -40.52 -14.74
C VAL A 735 -60.71 -41.30 -15.45
N VAL A 736 -59.58 -40.65 -15.71
CA VAL A 736 -58.35 -41.33 -16.10
C VAL A 736 -57.86 -42.08 -14.86
N GLU A 737 -57.57 -43.36 -15.05
CA GLU A 737 -57.08 -44.28 -14.03
C GLU A 737 -55.88 -43.68 -13.27
N LYS A 738 -56.01 -43.68 -11.95
CA LYS A 738 -55.01 -43.24 -10.98
C LYS A 738 -53.86 -44.25 -11.02
N GLU A 739 -52.78 -43.94 -11.74
CA GLU A 739 -51.52 -44.69 -11.64
C GLU A 739 -51.05 -44.66 -10.16
N LYS A 740 -51.08 -45.82 -9.50
CA LYS A 740 -50.60 -46.00 -8.13
C LYS A 740 -49.14 -45.55 -8.03
N GLY A 741 -48.88 -44.44 -7.32
CA GLY A 741 -47.52 -43.94 -7.04
C GLY A 741 -47.20 -42.52 -7.55
N LYS A 742 -48.15 -41.77 -8.12
CA LYS A 742 -47.96 -40.36 -8.51
C LYS A 742 -49.02 -39.46 -7.85
N ARG A 743 -48.61 -38.33 -7.27
CA ARG A 743 -49.49 -37.32 -6.65
C ARG A 743 -49.36 -35.98 -7.40
N LEU A 744 -50.48 -35.30 -7.62
CA LEU A 744 -50.53 -33.99 -8.28
C LEU A 744 -50.57 -32.87 -7.23
N TYR A 745 -49.76 -31.83 -7.42
CA TYR A 745 -49.70 -30.63 -6.58
C TYR A 745 -49.75 -29.36 -7.45
N ASP A 746 -50.41 -28.30 -7.00
CA ASP A 746 -50.46 -27.03 -7.75
C ASP A 746 -49.26 -26.13 -7.40
N CYS A 747 -48.55 -25.62 -8.43
CA CYS A 747 -47.45 -24.68 -8.25
C CYS A 747 -47.97 -23.23 -8.10
N ALA A 748 -47.92 -22.67 -6.89
CA ALA A 748 -48.36 -21.29 -6.66
C ALA A 748 -47.55 -20.18 -7.40
N ILE A 749 -46.45 -20.52 -8.09
CA ILE A 749 -45.66 -19.57 -8.88
C ILE A 749 -46.19 -19.47 -10.32
N CYS A 750 -46.48 -20.61 -10.96
CA CYS A 750 -46.91 -20.66 -12.37
C CYS A 750 -48.36 -21.12 -12.57
N MET A 751 -49.05 -21.52 -11.51
CA MET A 751 -50.44 -22.03 -11.49
C MET A 751 -50.64 -23.24 -12.40
N GLN A 752 -49.64 -24.12 -12.47
CA GLN A 752 -49.68 -25.37 -13.23
C GLN A 752 -49.42 -26.55 -12.30
N ASP A 753 -50.02 -27.69 -12.63
CA ASP A 753 -49.89 -28.92 -11.87
C ASP A 753 -48.46 -29.51 -11.95
N ILE A 754 -48.04 -30.12 -10.85
CA ILE A 754 -46.75 -30.79 -10.64
C ILE A 754 -47.04 -32.27 -10.34
N GLU A 755 -46.54 -33.16 -11.17
CA GLU A 755 -46.54 -34.59 -10.90
C GLU A 755 -45.35 -34.97 -10.00
N VAL A 756 -45.65 -35.47 -8.80
CA VAL A 756 -44.67 -35.87 -7.80
C VAL A 756 -44.78 -37.38 -7.57
N PRO A 757 -43.77 -38.18 -7.93
CA PRO A 757 -43.76 -39.62 -7.66
C PRO A 757 -43.55 -39.87 -6.16
N VAL A 758 -44.40 -40.71 -5.56
CA VAL A 758 -44.33 -41.09 -4.15
C VAL A 758 -44.07 -42.60 -4.08
N VAL A 759 -43.04 -42.99 -3.32
CA VAL A 759 -42.67 -44.40 -3.19
C VAL A 759 -43.57 -45.06 -2.14
N LEU A 760 -44.36 -46.06 -2.58
CA LEU A 760 -45.21 -46.90 -1.72
C LEU A 760 -44.35 -47.84 -0.86
N ALA A 761 -44.68 -47.95 0.43
CA ALA A 761 -44.02 -48.87 1.35
C ALA A 761 -44.57 -50.30 1.20
N GLY A 762 -43.69 -51.28 0.96
CA GLY A 762 -44.03 -52.71 1.06
C GLY A 762 -43.97 -53.56 -0.22
N GLY A 763 -43.65 -52.99 -1.39
CA GLY A 763 -43.50 -53.76 -2.64
C GLY A 763 -42.09 -54.34 -2.84
N ALA A 764 -41.70 -55.32 -2.02
CA ALA A 764 -40.49 -56.10 -2.27
C ALA A 764 -40.75 -57.19 -3.32
N ASP A 765 -41.08 -56.81 -4.56
CA ASP A 765 -41.14 -57.76 -5.67
C ASP A 765 -40.38 -57.25 -6.91
N THR A 766 -39.66 -58.20 -7.50
CA THR A 766 -38.52 -58.18 -8.44
C THR A 766 -38.73 -57.53 -9.82
N SER A 767 -39.48 -56.42 -9.94
CA SER A 767 -39.68 -55.72 -11.23
C SER A 767 -39.35 -54.21 -11.23
N SER A 768 -38.72 -53.69 -10.19
CA SER A 768 -38.45 -52.26 -10.00
C SER A 768 -36.99 -51.80 -10.21
N ALA A 769 -36.11 -52.67 -10.72
CA ALA A 769 -34.75 -52.25 -11.08
C ALA A 769 -34.72 -51.27 -12.28
N ALA A 770 -35.75 -51.28 -13.12
CA ALA A 770 -35.89 -50.39 -14.28
C ALA A 770 -36.51 -49.01 -13.94
N SER A 771 -37.13 -48.82 -12.77
CA SER A 771 -37.82 -47.57 -12.39
C SER A 771 -36.99 -46.63 -11.52
N LEU A 772 -35.86 -47.10 -10.96
CA LEU A 772 -34.91 -46.27 -10.20
C LEU A 772 -34.34 -45.07 -10.99
N PRO A 773 -33.82 -45.22 -12.23
CA PRO A 773 -33.31 -44.07 -12.98
C PRO A 773 -34.43 -43.10 -13.40
N ALA A 774 -35.63 -43.59 -13.73
CA ALA A 774 -36.77 -42.76 -14.07
C ALA A 774 -37.28 -41.94 -12.86
N ASN A 775 -37.34 -42.55 -11.68
CA ASN A 775 -37.70 -41.86 -10.43
C ASN A 775 -36.62 -40.86 -9.98
N ILE A 776 -35.34 -41.12 -10.26
CA ILE A 776 -34.24 -40.17 -10.00
C ILE A 776 -34.30 -38.94 -10.94
N LEU A 777 -34.76 -39.12 -12.18
CA LEU A 777 -34.96 -38.01 -13.12
C LEU A 777 -36.22 -37.20 -12.79
N ALA A 778 -37.33 -37.87 -12.47
CA ALA A 778 -38.57 -37.21 -12.03
C ALA A 778 -38.40 -36.42 -10.72
N ARG A 779 -37.53 -36.89 -9.81
CA ARG A 779 -37.13 -36.19 -8.58
C ARG A 779 -36.56 -34.78 -8.83
N ARG A 780 -35.96 -34.52 -10.00
CA ARG A 780 -35.41 -33.20 -10.35
C ARG A 780 -36.45 -32.23 -10.92
N ALA A 781 -37.69 -32.66 -11.14
CA ALA A 781 -38.75 -31.82 -11.70
C ALA A 781 -39.45 -30.92 -10.65
N TYR A 782 -39.38 -31.30 -9.38
CA TYR A 782 -40.00 -30.58 -8.26
C TYR A 782 -38.99 -30.27 -7.15
N MET A 783 -39.21 -29.19 -6.41
CA MET A 783 -38.48 -28.83 -5.21
C MET A 783 -39.42 -28.71 -4.01
N VAL A 784 -39.00 -29.20 -2.85
CA VAL A 784 -39.75 -29.13 -1.58
C VAL A 784 -39.01 -28.21 -0.62
N THR A 785 -39.66 -27.15 -0.18
CA THR A 785 -39.07 -26.19 0.78
C THR A 785 -39.04 -26.74 2.21
N PRO A 786 -38.21 -26.20 3.13
CA PRO A 786 -38.21 -26.63 4.54
C PRO A 786 -39.55 -26.44 5.25
N CYS A 787 -40.37 -25.49 4.79
CA CYS A 787 -41.75 -25.30 5.23
C CYS A 787 -42.77 -26.24 4.55
N ARG A 788 -42.27 -27.25 3.81
CA ARG A 788 -43.04 -28.33 3.16
C ARG A 788 -43.99 -27.88 2.04
N HIS A 789 -43.68 -26.78 1.36
CA HIS A 789 -44.37 -26.37 0.13
C HIS A 789 -43.63 -26.88 -1.12
N ILE A 790 -44.37 -27.25 -2.16
CA ILE A 790 -43.84 -27.84 -3.40
C ILE A 790 -43.97 -26.88 -4.58
N PHE A 791 -42.93 -26.81 -5.42
CA PHE A 791 -42.90 -25.99 -6.62
C PHE A 791 -42.17 -26.73 -7.76
N HIS A 792 -42.40 -26.37 -9.03
CA HIS A 792 -41.51 -26.80 -10.11
C HIS A 792 -40.10 -26.30 -9.84
N THR A 793 -39.09 -27.11 -10.16
CA THR A 793 -37.67 -26.77 -9.98
C THR A 793 -37.33 -25.42 -10.63
N HIS A 794 -37.71 -25.21 -11.89
CA HIS A 794 -37.42 -23.96 -12.60
C HIS A 794 -38.13 -22.74 -11.98
N CYS A 795 -39.35 -22.91 -11.47
CA CYS A 795 -40.11 -21.83 -10.86
C CYS A 795 -39.48 -21.40 -9.53
N LEU A 796 -39.13 -22.34 -8.65
CA LEU A 796 -38.50 -22.03 -7.38
C LEU A 796 -37.06 -21.54 -7.55
N GLU A 797 -36.29 -22.11 -8.47
CA GLU A 797 -34.96 -21.60 -8.83
C GLU A 797 -35.02 -20.15 -9.33
N GLY A 798 -35.99 -19.84 -10.20
CA GLY A 798 -36.24 -18.49 -10.68
C GLY A 798 -36.59 -17.54 -9.52
N TRP A 799 -37.51 -17.95 -8.65
CA TRP A 799 -37.91 -17.16 -7.48
C TRP A 799 -36.75 -16.92 -6.51
N MET A 800 -35.95 -17.94 -6.21
CA MET A 800 -34.79 -17.86 -5.31
C MET A 800 -33.66 -16.97 -5.85
N ARG A 801 -33.64 -16.65 -7.15
CA ARG A 801 -32.76 -15.62 -7.72
C ARG A 801 -33.19 -14.21 -7.35
N TYR A 802 -34.45 -13.98 -6.98
CA TYR A 802 -34.95 -12.68 -6.54
C TYR A 802 -35.09 -12.59 -5.02
N ARG A 803 -35.68 -13.61 -4.37
CA ARG A 803 -35.93 -13.66 -2.93
C ARG A 803 -35.74 -15.07 -2.34
N LEU A 804 -34.98 -15.18 -1.24
CA LEU A 804 -34.81 -16.43 -0.48
C LEU A 804 -35.91 -16.60 0.58
N ALA A 805 -37.17 -16.53 0.15
CA ALA A 805 -38.33 -16.72 1.00
C ALA A 805 -39.38 -17.56 0.26
N CYS A 806 -40.12 -18.41 0.97
CA CYS A 806 -41.17 -19.24 0.37
C CYS A 806 -42.28 -18.35 -0.22
N PRO A 807 -42.73 -18.56 -1.47
CA PRO A 807 -43.84 -17.81 -2.06
C PRO A 807 -45.16 -17.89 -1.28
N ILE A 808 -45.39 -19.00 -0.57
CA ILE A 808 -46.65 -19.27 0.12
C ILE A 808 -46.59 -18.72 1.56
N CYS A 809 -45.69 -19.24 2.41
CA CYS A 809 -45.65 -18.87 3.82
C CYS A 809 -44.57 -17.84 4.20
N ARG A 810 -43.77 -17.35 3.24
CA ARG A 810 -42.68 -16.38 3.45
C ARG A 810 -41.55 -16.84 4.39
N GLU A 811 -41.53 -18.12 4.78
CA GLU A 811 -40.42 -18.73 5.53
C GLU A 811 -39.10 -18.61 4.76
N THR A 812 -37.98 -18.36 5.45
CA THR A 812 -36.66 -18.21 4.83
C THR A 812 -36.19 -19.53 4.20
N LEU A 813 -35.72 -19.45 2.97
CA LEU A 813 -35.22 -20.60 2.22
C LEU A 813 -33.69 -20.69 2.29
N PRO A 814 -33.11 -21.85 2.63
CA PRO A 814 -31.69 -22.11 2.46
C PRO A 814 -31.22 -21.81 1.02
N PRO A 815 -30.03 -21.25 0.79
CA PRO A 815 -29.53 -21.08 -0.58
C PRO A 815 -29.34 -22.45 -1.28
N LEU A 816 -29.49 -22.44 -2.62
CA LEU A 816 -29.26 -23.59 -3.51
C LEU A 816 -27.78 -23.98 -3.63
#